data_AF-A0A369RMJ2-F1
#
_entry.id   AF-A0A369RMJ2-F1
#
_cell.length_a   1.000
_cell.length_b   1.000
_cell.length_c   1.000
_cell.angle_alpha   90.00
_cell.angle_beta   90.00
_cell.angle_gamma   90.00
#
_symmetry.space_group_name_H-M   'P 1'
#
loop_
_entity.id
_entity.type
_entity.pdbx_description
1 polymer ?
#
loop_
_entity_poly.entity_id
_entity_poly.type
_entity_poly.pdbx_seq_one_letter_code
_entity_poly.pdbx_strand_id
1 'polypeptide(L)'
;MRNNDEDTELIQDLLNGDCDELNREVGLFLDQCPSFLHSVGRNRFFPAFFFGMFATAFDSGIIDFDPDIANGERIYFRFDNYDNGKGNLKIAVLTVDEDGTRIVRCYTIADNENSPGSRFSEEERLWIEENQLQNLQEDLAWEEYKIFQRGEECVFFPQGRDFDGNHASPIDNFREIAPIIQQGNLLDLVNGLANDNAGDVRRDIEQVLRYIISICDEYRQELNFDNESDDHGFLSGFLLNFRYRAMADIYLELLIGRGYADISLLVRGQEKLNNSVPIIIELKAGQEHAGQALEQARGYVRNCPISSVSIHTSSRNAVCVGLNFNHNAQRLQSGIENFLGQEPSLIRRLLNPIQGEVQENVGSYLQYPFFCHRLVPHANWFSYISRFTFASIAFTRATVQVGANFARVTKYLFNYHNDDRMLYPVREGNSQVNIRERALTMVLFAPAINMLVLFDIRHVLRHRFPQVALNLLRPGWQNAVVREVVCNLETVNNDHTINVILTMFQTPADYLQNRGGVSFLGTFSRVGGIGQVHRAASVMMNTGWQNLGRHQNLFQEISNVLFPLLEQNAIPPLGQSLVTNEHEFQAFLHGIFYALGNPAKVIIEFQLERGRRIDLVLSRSVERVDTHPIGIELKFANTGGQVQQRMAEANQQLQEYAQCRGCVRVTDGDRMVLSGVVLNDGAQGPNTLISVINVLRVKDGLMQSHR
;
A
#
# COMPACT_ATOMS: atom_id res chain seq x y z
N MET A 1 16.24 -29.84 17.80
CA MET A 1 15.61 -29.24 19.00
C MET A 1 14.41 -28.48 18.51
N ARG A 2 13.23 -29.06 18.69
CA ARG A 2 11.92 -28.50 18.35
C ARG A 2 11.43 -27.74 19.58
N ASN A 3 11.70 -26.44 19.65
CA ASN A 3 11.13 -25.55 20.66
C ASN A 3 10.71 -24.27 19.93
N ASN A 4 9.59 -24.34 19.22
CA ASN A 4 8.80 -23.18 18.79
C ASN A 4 7.39 -23.46 19.29
N ASP A 5 7.15 -23.22 20.59
CA ASP A 5 5.84 -23.30 21.23
C ASP A 5 5.01 -22.01 21.02
N GLU A 6 5.34 -21.16 20.05
CA GLU A 6 4.65 -19.88 19.84
C GLU A 6 4.53 -19.57 18.34
N ASP A 7 3.33 -19.86 17.82
CA ASP A 7 2.63 -19.33 16.62
C ASP A 7 1.87 -20.48 15.94
N THR A 8 0.69 -20.80 16.47
CA THR A 8 -0.26 -21.76 15.87
C THR A 8 -0.62 -21.31 14.47
N GLU A 9 -0.51 -22.22 13.49
CA GLU A 9 -0.85 -21.92 12.10
C GLU A 9 -2.37 -21.89 11.94
N LEU A 10 -2.90 -20.93 11.17
CA LEU A 10 -4.35 -20.79 10.97
C LEU A 10 -5.04 -22.10 10.56
N ILE A 11 -4.38 -22.90 9.72
CA ILE A 11 -4.91 -24.21 9.34
C ILE A 11 -4.77 -25.24 10.45
N GLN A 12 -3.75 -25.19 11.31
CA GLN A 12 -3.65 -26.06 12.47
C GLN A 12 -4.80 -25.81 13.46
N ASP A 13 -5.21 -24.55 13.63
CA ASP A 13 -6.36 -24.20 14.47
C ASP A 13 -7.66 -24.78 13.91
N LEU A 14 -7.84 -24.74 12.57
CA LEU A 14 -8.92 -25.47 11.88
C LEU A 14 -8.80 -26.98 12.08
N LEU A 15 -7.60 -27.55 12.04
CA LEU A 15 -7.46 -29.00 12.23
C LEU A 15 -7.78 -29.42 13.66
N ASN A 16 -7.50 -28.56 14.64
CA ASN A 16 -7.74 -28.81 16.06
C ASN A 16 -9.16 -28.45 16.53
N GLY A 17 -9.93 -27.68 15.75
CA GLY A 17 -11.28 -27.23 16.13
C GLY A 17 -11.31 -26.00 17.04
N ASP A 18 -10.22 -25.21 17.09
CA ASP A 18 -10.14 -24.02 17.94
C ASP A 18 -10.74 -22.79 17.24
N CYS A 19 -12.06 -22.63 17.35
CA CYS A 19 -12.75 -21.48 16.75
C CYS A 19 -12.32 -20.13 17.35
N ASP A 20 -11.94 -20.07 18.63
CA ASP A 20 -11.60 -18.80 19.29
C ASP A 20 -10.26 -18.28 18.74
N GLU A 21 -9.28 -19.18 18.63
CA GLU A 21 -7.98 -18.88 18.02
C GLU A 21 -8.11 -18.57 16.53
N LEU A 22 -8.91 -19.37 15.81
CA LEU A 22 -9.18 -19.13 14.39
C LEU A 22 -9.76 -17.74 14.13
N ASN A 23 -10.81 -17.35 14.87
CA ASN A 23 -11.44 -16.03 14.74
C ASN A 23 -10.41 -14.91 14.96
N ARG A 24 -9.50 -15.12 15.91
CA ARG A 24 -8.43 -14.18 16.22
C ARG A 24 -7.44 -14.05 15.07
N GLU A 25 -6.96 -15.16 14.52
CA GLU A 25 -5.94 -15.18 13.47
C GLU A 25 -6.49 -14.77 12.08
N VAL A 26 -7.73 -15.18 11.72
CA VAL A 26 -8.41 -14.64 10.52
C VAL A 26 -8.64 -13.14 10.68
N GLY A 27 -9.15 -12.71 11.83
CA GLY A 27 -9.34 -11.29 12.12
C GLY A 27 -8.05 -10.48 11.93
N LEU A 28 -6.93 -11.00 12.45
CA LEU A 28 -5.59 -10.42 12.27
C LEU A 28 -5.17 -10.35 10.80
N PHE A 29 -5.38 -11.40 10.01
CA PHE A 29 -5.09 -11.39 8.58
C PHE A 29 -5.92 -10.32 7.84
N LEU A 30 -7.21 -10.24 8.15
CA LEU A 30 -8.13 -9.28 7.57
C LEU A 30 -7.77 -7.84 7.92
N ASP A 31 -7.37 -7.57 9.16
CA ASP A 31 -6.90 -6.26 9.58
C ASP A 31 -5.66 -5.76 8.83
N GLN A 32 -4.90 -6.70 8.25
CA GLN A 32 -3.73 -6.39 7.45
C GLN A 32 -4.06 -6.18 5.96
N CYS A 33 -5.30 -6.36 5.53
CA CYS A 33 -5.72 -6.06 4.17
C CYS A 33 -5.95 -4.53 4.00
N PRO A 34 -5.17 -3.83 3.14
CA PRO A 34 -5.26 -2.37 2.94
C PRO A 34 -6.65 -1.87 2.52
N SER A 35 -7.40 -2.69 1.77
CA SER A 35 -8.73 -2.35 1.28
C SER A 35 -9.60 -3.60 1.23
N PHE A 36 -10.53 -3.70 2.18
CA PHE A 36 -11.63 -4.67 2.12
C PHE A 36 -12.60 -4.42 0.94
N LEU A 37 -12.42 -3.35 0.15
CA LEU A 37 -13.35 -2.92 -0.88
C LEU A 37 -13.08 -3.52 -2.28
N HIS A 38 -11.94 -4.19 -2.48
CA HIS A 38 -11.60 -4.83 -3.76
C HIS A 38 -11.94 -6.31 -3.74
N SER A 39 -10.95 -7.21 -3.73
CA SER A 39 -11.17 -8.64 -3.90
C SER A 39 -11.60 -9.34 -2.61
N VAL A 40 -10.99 -9.01 -1.47
CA VAL A 40 -11.28 -9.62 -0.15
C VAL A 40 -12.73 -9.42 0.28
N GLY A 41 -13.37 -8.31 -0.10
CA GLY A 41 -14.78 -8.05 0.21
C GLY A 41 -15.79 -8.60 -0.79
N ARG A 42 -15.34 -9.23 -1.89
CA ARG A 42 -16.23 -9.85 -2.88
C ARG A 42 -16.63 -11.26 -2.45
N ASN A 43 -17.78 -11.70 -2.93
CA ASN A 43 -18.22 -13.08 -2.70
C ASN A 43 -17.20 -14.06 -3.28
N ARG A 44 -17.12 -15.24 -2.68
CA ARG A 44 -16.30 -16.41 -3.04
C ARG A 44 -14.80 -16.30 -2.74
N PHE A 45 -14.32 -15.12 -2.35
CA PHE A 45 -12.94 -14.98 -1.87
C PHE A 45 -12.65 -15.93 -0.70
N PHE A 46 -13.51 -15.97 0.33
CA PHE A 46 -13.28 -16.78 1.53
C PHE A 46 -13.40 -18.28 1.29
N PRO A 47 -14.47 -18.78 0.63
CA PRO A 47 -14.50 -20.18 0.20
C PRO A 47 -13.24 -20.59 -0.57
N ALA A 48 -12.80 -19.80 -1.56
CA ALA A 48 -11.58 -20.11 -2.31
C ALA A 48 -10.31 -20.04 -1.44
N PHE A 49 -10.23 -19.07 -0.53
CA PHE A 49 -9.13 -18.90 0.42
C PHE A 49 -8.96 -20.09 1.35
N PHE A 50 -10.03 -20.53 2.03
CA PHE A 50 -9.94 -21.71 2.89
C PHE A 50 -9.61 -22.97 2.07
N PHE A 51 -10.16 -23.12 0.86
CA PHE A 51 -9.77 -24.22 -0.02
C PHE A 51 -8.27 -24.19 -0.35
N GLY A 52 -7.69 -23.04 -0.67
CA GLY A 52 -6.24 -22.91 -0.93
C GLY A 52 -5.37 -23.36 0.23
N MET A 53 -5.80 -23.10 1.47
CA MET A 53 -5.12 -23.59 2.68
C MET A 53 -5.19 -25.13 2.76
N PHE A 54 -6.39 -25.72 2.66
CA PHE A 54 -6.57 -27.17 2.76
C PHE A 54 -5.94 -27.95 1.61
N ALA A 55 -6.04 -27.44 0.38
CA ALA A 55 -5.52 -28.08 -0.83
C ALA A 55 -4.01 -28.29 -0.81
N THR A 56 -3.28 -27.56 0.05
CA THR A 56 -1.82 -27.64 0.12
C THR A 56 -1.30 -28.08 1.49
N ALA A 57 -2.20 -28.47 2.41
CA ALA A 57 -1.84 -28.85 3.77
C ALA A 57 -0.94 -30.10 3.83
N PHE A 58 -1.25 -31.12 3.01
CA PHE A 58 -0.40 -32.31 2.89
C PHE A 58 0.96 -31.99 2.26
N ASP A 59 0.97 -31.39 1.07
CA ASP A 59 2.23 -31.13 0.33
C ASP A 59 3.17 -30.16 1.07
N SER A 60 2.63 -29.26 1.88
CA SER A 60 3.40 -28.39 2.76
C SER A 60 3.88 -29.09 4.03
N GLY A 61 3.36 -30.27 4.38
CA GLY A 61 3.74 -31.02 5.59
C GLY A 61 3.19 -30.42 6.88
N ILE A 62 1.96 -29.89 6.81
CA ILE A 62 1.17 -29.47 7.98
C ILE A 62 0.42 -30.69 8.55
N ILE A 63 -0.11 -31.51 7.64
CA ILE A 63 -0.85 -32.74 7.94
C ILE A 63 -0.01 -33.92 7.46
N ASP A 64 0.02 -34.99 8.24
CA ASP A 64 0.75 -36.21 7.90
C ASP A 64 -0.09 -37.09 6.97
N PHE A 65 0.37 -37.26 5.73
CA PHE A 65 -0.23 -38.20 4.80
C PHE A 65 0.59 -39.49 4.76
N ASP A 66 0.00 -40.57 5.25
CA ASP A 66 0.51 -41.91 5.02
C ASP A 66 -0.49 -42.69 4.14
N PRO A 67 -0.12 -43.03 2.89
CA PRO A 67 -0.97 -43.80 1.99
C PRO A 67 -1.08 -45.27 2.40
N ASP A 68 -0.09 -45.81 3.14
CA ASP A 68 -0.03 -47.20 3.55
C ASP A 68 -0.77 -47.44 4.88
N ILE A 69 -1.04 -46.37 5.63
CA ILE A 69 -1.98 -46.39 6.74
C ILE A 69 -3.37 -46.12 6.17
N ALA A 70 -4.16 -47.18 6.01
CA ALA A 70 -5.58 -47.13 5.61
C ALA A 70 -6.43 -46.15 6.46
N ASN A 71 -5.89 -45.75 7.61
CA ASN A 71 -6.54 -44.91 8.61
C ASN A 71 -5.73 -43.62 8.97
N GLY A 72 -4.91 -43.11 8.05
CA GLY A 72 -4.18 -41.85 8.23
C GLY A 72 -5.09 -40.62 8.14
N GLU A 73 -4.53 -39.42 8.30
CA GLU A 73 -5.28 -38.17 8.18
C GLU A 73 -5.78 -37.98 6.73
N ARG A 74 -7.00 -37.47 6.56
CA ARG A 74 -7.67 -37.32 5.25
C ARG A 74 -8.46 -36.01 5.21
N ILE A 75 -8.50 -35.37 4.03
CA ILE A 75 -9.32 -34.18 3.81
C ILE A 75 -10.23 -34.45 2.61
N TYR A 76 -11.51 -34.20 2.80
CA TYR A 76 -12.52 -34.24 1.75
C TYR A 76 -13.14 -32.85 1.60
N PHE A 77 -13.45 -32.45 0.38
CA PHE A 77 -14.07 -31.16 0.12
C PHE A 77 -15.15 -31.24 -0.95
N ARG A 78 -16.01 -30.22 -0.95
CA ARG A 78 -16.98 -29.96 -2.01
C ARG A 78 -17.31 -28.48 -2.04
N PHE A 79 -17.49 -27.93 -3.24
CA PHE A 79 -18.17 -26.64 -3.42
C PHE A 79 -19.64 -26.89 -3.76
N ASP A 80 -20.53 -26.28 -3.01
CA ASP A 80 -21.96 -26.39 -3.29
C ASP A 80 -22.33 -25.59 -4.55
N ASN A 81 -22.94 -26.23 -5.55
CA ASN A 81 -23.41 -25.54 -6.74
C ASN A 81 -24.90 -25.18 -6.60
N TYR A 82 -25.22 -23.88 -6.52
CA TYR A 82 -26.60 -23.37 -6.61
C TYR A 82 -26.89 -22.83 -8.01
N ASP A 83 -28.16 -22.81 -8.44
CA ASP A 83 -28.63 -22.32 -9.75
C ASP A 83 -28.16 -20.89 -10.12
N ASN A 84 -27.67 -20.11 -9.14
CA ASN A 84 -27.17 -18.74 -9.31
C ASN A 84 -25.66 -18.56 -9.00
N GLY A 85 -24.86 -19.64 -8.97
CA GLY A 85 -23.39 -19.58 -9.12
C GLY A 85 -22.55 -19.06 -7.94
N LYS A 86 -23.01 -19.22 -6.68
CA LYS A 86 -22.26 -18.75 -5.49
C LYS A 86 -22.21 -19.81 -4.39
N GLY A 87 -21.29 -20.75 -4.51
CA GLY A 87 -21.20 -21.92 -3.63
C GLY A 87 -20.51 -21.67 -2.29
N ASN A 88 -21.01 -22.34 -1.25
CA ASN A 88 -20.26 -22.51 0.01
C ASN A 88 -19.21 -23.61 -0.18
N LEU A 89 -18.12 -23.56 0.58
CA LEU A 89 -17.16 -24.64 0.66
C LEU A 89 -17.50 -25.52 1.87
N LYS A 90 -17.60 -26.83 1.64
CA LYS A 90 -17.74 -27.84 2.68
C LYS A 90 -16.48 -28.67 2.75
N ILE A 91 -15.92 -28.84 3.94
CA ILE A 91 -14.72 -29.62 4.18
C ILE A 91 -14.97 -30.58 5.32
N ALA A 92 -14.56 -31.84 5.16
CA ALA A 92 -14.51 -32.82 6.22
C ALA A 92 -13.06 -33.27 6.40
N VAL A 93 -12.52 -33.10 7.60
CA VAL A 93 -11.15 -33.45 7.94
C VAL A 93 -11.17 -34.60 8.95
N LEU A 94 -10.58 -35.73 8.58
CA LEU A 94 -10.30 -36.83 9.50
C LEU A 94 -8.92 -36.63 10.13
N THR A 95 -8.90 -36.50 11.45
CA THR A 95 -7.67 -36.36 12.26
C THR A 95 -7.74 -37.23 13.51
N VAL A 96 -6.68 -37.20 14.31
CA VAL A 96 -6.62 -37.79 15.65
C VAL A 96 -6.53 -36.66 16.66
N ASP A 97 -7.39 -36.65 17.68
CA ASP A 97 -7.34 -35.66 18.75
C ASP A 97 -6.20 -35.94 19.77
N GLU A 98 -6.04 -35.05 20.75
CA GLU A 98 -5.00 -35.17 21.79
C GLU A 98 -5.14 -36.46 22.62
N ASP A 99 -6.36 -36.97 22.76
CA ASP A 99 -6.68 -38.19 23.50
C ASP A 99 -6.47 -39.47 22.66
N GLY A 100 -6.07 -39.33 21.39
CA GLY A 100 -5.86 -40.44 20.46
C GLY A 100 -7.14 -40.95 19.81
N THR A 101 -8.27 -40.25 19.98
CA THR A 101 -9.56 -40.57 19.38
C THR A 101 -9.61 -40.03 17.96
N ARG A 102 -10.16 -40.82 17.03
CA ARG A 102 -10.41 -40.34 15.67
C ARG A 102 -11.64 -39.47 15.61
N ILE A 103 -11.48 -38.35 14.95
CA ILE A 103 -12.51 -37.33 14.85
C ILE A 103 -12.59 -36.79 13.44
N VAL A 104 -13.83 -36.63 12.96
CA VAL A 104 -14.13 -35.96 11.71
C VAL A 104 -14.69 -34.58 12.01
N ARG A 105 -13.94 -33.54 11.64
CA ARG A 105 -14.36 -32.14 11.78
C ARG A 105 -14.91 -31.64 10.45
N CYS A 106 -16.16 -31.23 10.47
CA CYS A 106 -16.92 -30.78 9.30
C CYS A 106 -17.05 -29.25 9.31
N TYR A 107 -16.39 -28.57 8.38
CA TYR A 107 -16.39 -27.10 8.23
C TYR A 107 -17.25 -26.66 7.05
N THR A 108 -18.26 -25.83 7.31
CA THR A 108 -18.92 -25.06 6.25
C THR A 108 -18.41 -23.63 6.22
N ILE A 109 -17.80 -23.23 5.11
CA ILE A 109 -17.33 -21.86 4.87
C ILE A 109 -18.31 -21.17 3.92
N ALA A 110 -18.97 -20.13 4.41
CA ALA A 110 -19.98 -19.39 3.68
C ALA A 110 -19.74 -17.88 3.77
N ASP A 111 -19.97 -17.15 2.67
CA ASP A 111 -19.86 -15.68 2.72
C ASP A 111 -20.99 -15.03 3.55
N ASN A 112 -22.14 -15.71 3.66
CA ASN A 112 -23.33 -15.22 4.35
C ASN A 112 -23.79 -16.20 5.43
N GLU A 113 -24.33 -15.67 6.53
CA GLU A 113 -24.84 -16.48 7.64
C GLU A 113 -25.96 -17.45 7.22
N ASN A 114 -26.87 -17.05 6.34
CA ASN A 114 -28.08 -17.83 6.04
C ASN A 114 -28.18 -18.27 4.57
N SER A 115 -27.06 -18.61 3.92
CA SER A 115 -27.12 -19.22 2.58
C SER A 115 -27.72 -20.64 2.64
N PRO A 116 -28.37 -21.13 1.55
CA PRO A 116 -28.60 -22.56 1.38
C PRO A 116 -27.29 -23.32 1.55
N GLY A 117 -27.32 -24.57 2.05
CA GLY A 117 -26.09 -25.36 2.26
C GLY A 117 -25.08 -24.75 3.24
N SER A 118 -25.49 -23.81 4.10
CA SER A 118 -24.59 -23.09 5.02
C SER A 118 -24.22 -23.87 6.28
N ARG A 119 -24.58 -25.15 6.32
CA ARG A 119 -24.29 -26.13 7.36
C ARG A 119 -24.15 -27.51 6.74
N PHE A 120 -23.52 -28.43 7.47
CA PHE A 120 -23.55 -29.84 7.11
C PHE A 120 -24.90 -30.45 7.50
N SER A 121 -25.42 -31.36 6.69
CA SER A 121 -26.60 -32.15 7.05
C SER A 121 -26.19 -33.54 7.55
N GLU A 122 -27.09 -34.17 8.31
CA GLU A 122 -26.92 -35.57 8.73
C GLU A 122 -26.78 -36.52 7.53
N GLU A 123 -27.47 -36.22 6.41
CA GLU A 123 -27.35 -37.01 5.17
C GLU A 123 -25.94 -36.91 4.58
N GLU A 124 -25.30 -35.74 4.63
CA GLU A 124 -23.92 -35.55 4.17
C GLU A 124 -22.91 -36.23 5.09
N ARG A 125 -23.13 -36.17 6.42
CA ARG A 125 -22.33 -36.86 7.42
C ARG A 125 -22.33 -38.37 7.16
N LEU A 126 -23.52 -38.95 7.04
CA LEU A 126 -23.71 -40.38 6.73
C LEU A 126 -23.11 -40.75 5.38
N TRP A 127 -23.25 -39.88 4.36
CA TRP A 127 -22.67 -40.15 3.05
C TRP A 127 -21.14 -40.26 3.12
N ILE A 128 -20.46 -39.37 3.86
CA ILE A 128 -19.00 -39.43 4.05
C ILE A 128 -18.61 -40.69 4.80
N GLU A 129 -19.33 -41.01 5.88
CA GLU A 129 -19.13 -42.22 6.67
C GLU A 129 -19.23 -43.50 5.82
N GLU A 130 -20.29 -43.61 5.02
CA GLU A 130 -20.60 -44.79 4.21
C GLU A 130 -19.75 -44.93 2.94
N ASN A 131 -19.34 -43.82 2.33
CA ASN A 131 -18.68 -43.85 1.00
C ASN A 131 -17.18 -43.58 1.05
N GLN A 132 -16.70 -42.80 2.02
CA GLN A 132 -15.28 -42.40 2.11
C GLN A 132 -14.57 -43.10 3.27
N LEU A 133 -15.27 -43.34 4.38
CA LEU A 133 -14.68 -43.81 5.63
C LEU A 133 -15.06 -45.24 6.01
N GLN A 134 -15.81 -45.96 5.15
CA GLN A 134 -16.36 -47.29 5.42
C GLN A 134 -15.33 -48.34 5.87
N ASN A 135 -14.06 -48.15 5.49
CA ASN A 135 -12.98 -49.08 5.83
C ASN A 135 -12.40 -48.87 7.24
N LEU A 136 -12.76 -47.77 7.91
CA LEU A 136 -12.37 -47.49 9.29
C LEU A 136 -13.29 -48.30 10.22
N GLN A 137 -12.83 -49.45 10.71
CA GLN A 137 -13.59 -50.35 11.59
C GLN A 137 -13.66 -49.85 13.05
N GLU A 138 -13.92 -48.56 13.27
CA GLU A 138 -13.88 -47.91 14.59
C GLU A 138 -14.97 -46.82 14.69
N ASP A 139 -15.45 -46.55 15.91
CA ASP A 139 -16.39 -45.46 16.16
C ASP A 139 -15.69 -44.11 15.95
N LEU A 140 -16.23 -43.27 15.06
CA LEU A 140 -15.70 -41.93 14.78
C LEU A 140 -16.44 -40.88 15.60
N ALA A 141 -15.70 -39.98 16.24
CA ALA A 141 -16.25 -38.74 16.76
C ALA A 141 -16.54 -37.77 15.59
N TRP A 142 -17.56 -36.93 15.73
CA TRP A 142 -17.95 -35.95 14.72
C TRP A 142 -18.17 -34.59 15.36
N GLU A 143 -17.69 -33.55 14.68
CA GLU A 143 -17.89 -32.16 15.08
C GLU A 143 -18.30 -31.34 13.86
N GLU A 144 -19.24 -30.42 14.06
CA GLU A 144 -19.65 -29.47 13.02
C GLU A 144 -19.26 -28.05 13.39
N TYR A 145 -18.68 -27.37 12.41
CA TYR A 145 -18.24 -25.99 12.48
C TYR A 145 -18.78 -25.20 11.28
N LYS A 146 -19.05 -23.92 11.52
CA LYS A 146 -19.39 -22.97 10.46
C LYS A 146 -18.54 -21.74 10.57
N ILE A 147 -17.97 -21.35 9.44
CA ILE A 147 -17.19 -20.13 9.26
C ILE A 147 -17.96 -19.21 8.33
N PHE A 148 -18.30 -18.01 8.80
CA PHE A 148 -19.09 -17.05 8.05
C PHE A 148 -18.71 -15.60 8.39
N GLN A 149 -19.49 -14.64 7.86
CA GLN A 149 -19.14 -13.22 7.89
C GLN A 149 -17.71 -12.97 7.39
N ARG A 150 -17.38 -13.48 6.20
CA ARG A 150 -16.04 -13.30 5.63
C ARG A 150 -14.93 -13.87 6.52
N GLY A 151 -15.18 -15.02 7.15
CA GLY A 151 -14.19 -15.69 7.99
C GLY A 151 -14.03 -15.11 9.39
N GLU A 152 -14.78 -14.07 9.76
CA GLU A 152 -14.65 -13.43 11.08
C GLU A 152 -15.33 -14.21 12.22
N GLU A 153 -16.29 -15.08 11.88
CA GLU A 153 -17.04 -15.86 12.86
C GLU A 153 -16.99 -17.35 12.55
N CYS A 154 -16.36 -18.09 13.45
CA CYS A 154 -16.36 -19.54 13.57
C CYS A 154 -17.25 -19.94 14.73
N VAL A 155 -18.21 -20.83 14.45
CA VAL A 155 -19.16 -21.35 15.43
C VAL A 155 -19.08 -22.87 15.44
N PHE A 156 -18.86 -23.42 16.63
CA PHE A 156 -19.00 -24.84 16.93
C PHE A 156 -20.45 -25.20 17.26
N PHE A 157 -20.95 -26.30 16.70
CA PHE A 157 -22.28 -26.83 16.97
C PHE A 157 -22.16 -28.09 17.84
N PRO A 158 -22.63 -28.06 19.10
CA PRO A 158 -22.52 -29.21 19.98
C PRO A 158 -23.54 -30.30 19.60
N GLN A 159 -23.21 -31.53 20.00
CA GLN A 159 -24.04 -32.72 19.81
C GLN A 159 -25.52 -32.48 20.16
N GLY A 160 -26.41 -32.89 19.25
CA GLY A 160 -27.85 -32.69 19.35
C GLY A 160 -28.35 -31.37 18.74
N ARG A 161 -27.44 -30.48 18.33
CA ARG A 161 -27.72 -29.30 17.49
C ARG A 161 -26.90 -29.28 16.20
N ASP A 162 -25.94 -30.19 16.09
CA ASP A 162 -25.13 -30.47 14.91
C ASP A 162 -25.92 -31.19 13.81
N PHE A 163 -25.44 -31.09 12.58
CA PHE A 163 -25.94 -31.79 11.40
C PHE A 163 -27.44 -31.63 11.12
N ASP A 164 -27.99 -30.43 11.36
CA ASP A 164 -29.43 -30.21 11.24
C ASP A 164 -29.93 -30.28 9.78
N GLY A 165 -30.97 -31.08 9.55
CA GLY A 165 -31.49 -31.32 8.19
C GLY A 165 -32.16 -30.12 7.50
N ASN A 166 -32.29 -28.98 8.19
CA ASN A 166 -33.02 -27.81 7.69
C ASN A 166 -32.21 -26.94 6.70
N HIS A 167 -30.93 -27.24 6.50
CA HIS A 167 -30.01 -26.43 5.70
C HIS A 167 -29.25 -27.21 4.61
N ALA A 168 -29.67 -28.43 4.31
CA ALA A 168 -29.01 -29.33 3.35
C ALA A 168 -28.98 -28.75 1.92
N SER A 169 -27.83 -28.90 1.25
CA SER A 169 -27.72 -28.76 -0.20
C SER A 169 -27.90 -30.13 -0.87
N PRO A 170 -28.33 -30.19 -2.15
CA PRO A 170 -28.34 -31.44 -2.89
C PRO A 170 -26.95 -32.08 -2.85
N ILE A 171 -26.87 -33.35 -2.45
CA ILE A 171 -25.59 -34.05 -2.33
C ILE A 171 -25.02 -34.30 -3.74
N ASP A 172 -23.95 -33.56 -4.06
CA ASP A 172 -22.96 -33.94 -5.06
C ASP A 172 -21.74 -34.57 -4.36
N ASN A 173 -20.95 -35.38 -5.06
CA ASN A 173 -19.88 -36.18 -4.46
C ASN A 173 -18.81 -35.29 -3.76
N PHE A 174 -18.32 -35.69 -2.58
CA PHE A 174 -17.10 -35.10 -2.00
C PHE A 174 -15.86 -35.65 -2.70
N ARG A 175 -14.86 -34.80 -2.87
CA ARG A 175 -13.55 -35.12 -3.46
C ARG A 175 -12.48 -35.16 -2.37
N GLU A 176 -11.64 -36.18 -2.38
CA GLU A 176 -10.47 -36.27 -1.50
C GLU A 176 -9.34 -35.36 -2.00
N ILE A 177 -8.69 -34.66 -1.08
CA ILE A 177 -7.45 -33.95 -1.32
C ILE A 177 -6.29 -34.93 -1.11
N ALA A 178 -5.51 -35.17 -2.16
CA ALA A 178 -4.35 -36.05 -2.12
C ALA A 178 -3.08 -35.24 -2.38
N PRO A 179 -1.94 -35.63 -1.78
CA PRO A 179 -0.67 -34.97 -2.08
C PRO A 179 -0.31 -35.15 -3.55
N ILE A 180 0.09 -34.05 -4.21
CA ILE A 180 0.54 -34.07 -5.61
C ILE A 180 2.06 -34.21 -5.69
N ILE A 181 2.77 -33.79 -4.64
CA ILE A 181 4.22 -33.93 -4.53
C ILE A 181 4.58 -34.60 -3.21
N GLN A 182 5.86 -34.93 -3.04
CA GLN A 182 6.31 -35.48 -1.76
C GLN A 182 6.14 -34.44 -0.64
N GLN A 183 5.57 -34.88 0.47
CA GLN A 183 5.30 -34.08 1.67
C GLN A 183 6.55 -33.27 2.09
N GLY A 184 6.37 -31.98 2.34
CA GLY A 184 7.44 -31.06 2.77
C GLY A 184 8.21 -30.41 1.61
N ASN A 185 8.21 -30.98 0.40
CA ASN A 185 8.92 -30.38 -0.74
C ASN A 185 8.36 -29.00 -1.10
N LEU A 186 7.07 -28.75 -0.87
CA LEU A 186 6.46 -27.45 -1.11
C LEU A 186 7.02 -26.38 -0.17
N LEU A 187 7.24 -26.73 1.10
CA LEU A 187 7.87 -25.84 2.08
C LEU A 187 9.31 -25.53 1.67
N ASP A 188 10.06 -26.52 1.20
CA ASP A 188 11.44 -26.32 0.72
C ASP A 188 11.49 -25.36 -0.48
N LEU A 189 10.55 -25.50 -1.43
CA LEU A 189 10.43 -24.57 -2.56
C LEU A 189 10.11 -23.14 -2.11
N VAL A 190 9.18 -22.97 -1.16
CA VAL A 190 8.83 -21.65 -0.63
C VAL A 190 9.98 -21.05 0.18
N ASN A 191 10.70 -21.85 0.98
CA ASN A 191 11.90 -21.42 1.70
C ASN A 191 13.00 -20.95 0.75
N GLY A 192 13.10 -21.53 -0.46
CA GLY A 192 14.02 -21.06 -1.51
C GLY A 192 13.79 -19.61 -1.96
N LEU A 193 12.58 -19.07 -1.74
CA LEU A 193 12.25 -17.67 -2.04
C LEU A 193 12.93 -16.68 -1.07
N ALA A 194 13.42 -17.14 0.08
CA ALA A 194 14.22 -16.34 1.02
C ALA A 194 15.64 -16.11 0.49
N ASN A 195 15.76 -15.29 -0.55
CA ASN A 195 17.01 -15.10 -1.28
C ASN A 195 17.13 -13.66 -1.80
N ASP A 196 18.36 -13.15 -1.89
CA ASP A 196 18.67 -11.81 -2.42
C ASP A 196 18.98 -11.80 -3.93
N ASN A 197 19.11 -12.97 -4.54
CA ASN A 197 19.27 -13.15 -5.97
C ASN A 197 17.91 -13.24 -6.69
N ALA A 198 17.55 -12.17 -7.41
CA ALA A 198 16.29 -12.10 -8.14
C ALA A 198 16.12 -13.17 -9.22
N GLY A 199 17.21 -13.71 -9.79
CA GLY A 199 17.16 -14.82 -10.75
C GLY A 199 16.74 -16.14 -10.10
N ASP A 200 17.23 -16.40 -8.89
CA ASP A 200 16.88 -17.59 -8.12
C ASP A 200 15.44 -17.49 -7.62
N VAL A 201 15.07 -16.37 -7.00
CA VAL A 201 13.69 -16.11 -6.56
C VAL A 201 12.70 -16.25 -7.71
N ARG A 202 13.02 -15.72 -8.91
CA ARG A 202 12.17 -15.87 -10.10
C ARG A 202 11.97 -17.34 -10.49
N ARG A 203 13.04 -18.12 -10.52
CA ARG A 203 13.00 -19.54 -10.88
C ARG A 203 12.19 -20.35 -9.88
N ASP A 204 12.31 -20.02 -8.59
CA ASP A 204 11.66 -20.77 -7.52
C ASP A 204 10.18 -20.39 -7.40
N ILE A 205 9.81 -19.11 -7.56
CA ILE A 205 8.39 -18.72 -7.59
C ILE A 205 7.67 -19.29 -8.82
N GLU A 206 8.36 -19.43 -9.95
CA GLU A 206 7.78 -20.11 -11.11
C GLU A 206 7.46 -21.58 -10.82
N GLN A 207 8.29 -22.28 -10.02
CA GLN A 207 8.02 -23.66 -9.62
C GLN A 207 6.85 -23.74 -8.65
N VAL A 208 6.82 -22.88 -7.64
CA VAL A 208 5.69 -22.77 -6.69
C VAL A 208 4.38 -22.53 -7.43
N LEU A 209 4.33 -21.54 -8.33
CA LEU A 209 3.09 -21.21 -9.04
C LEU A 209 2.68 -22.28 -10.07
N ARG A 210 3.63 -23.02 -10.67
CA ARG A 210 3.29 -24.19 -11.51
C ARG A 210 2.68 -25.32 -10.69
N TYR A 211 3.17 -25.55 -9.47
CA TYR A 211 2.52 -26.48 -8.55
C TYR A 211 1.08 -26.04 -8.25
N ILE A 212 0.84 -24.76 -7.96
CA ILE A 212 -0.51 -24.24 -7.69
C ILE A 212 -1.43 -24.35 -8.91
N ILE A 213 -0.92 -24.10 -10.12
CA ILE A 213 -1.66 -24.35 -11.35
C ILE A 213 -2.05 -25.85 -11.48
N SER A 214 -1.18 -26.76 -11.03
CA SER A 214 -1.44 -28.20 -11.08
C SER A 214 -2.57 -28.61 -10.11
N ILE A 215 -2.65 -27.98 -8.93
CA ILE A 215 -3.76 -28.15 -7.99
C ILE A 215 -5.08 -27.67 -8.64
N CYS A 216 -5.08 -26.49 -9.26
CA CYS A 216 -6.25 -26.01 -10.00
C CYS A 216 -6.66 -26.93 -11.13
N ASP A 217 -5.69 -27.55 -11.82
CA ASP A 217 -5.95 -28.49 -12.91
C ASP A 217 -6.55 -29.81 -12.41
N GLU A 218 -6.02 -30.37 -11.31
CA GLU A 218 -6.50 -31.61 -10.68
C GLU A 218 -7.95 -31.48 -10.24
N TYR A 219 -8.30 -30.35 -9.61
CA TYR A 219 -9.64 -30.13 -9.05
C TYR A 219 -10.53 -29.27 -9.95
N ARG A 220 -10.20 -29.08 -11.24
CA ARG A 220 -10.94 -28.15 -12.12
C ARG A 220 -12.44 -28.47 -12.21
N GLN A 221 -12.85 -29.73 -12.11
CA GLN A 221 -14.27 -30.10 -12.24
C GLN A 221 -15.08 -29.69 -11.02
N GLU A 222 -14.46 -29.74 -9.85
CA GLU A 222 -15.01 -29.34 -8.56
C GLU A 222 -14.87 -27.83 -8.32
N LEU A 223 -13.82 -27.23 -8.88
CA LEU A 223 -13.55 -25.80 -8.81
C LEU A 223 -14.35 -25.04 -9.87
N ASN A 224 -15.40 -24.36 -9.45
CA ASN A 224 -16.19 -23.49 -10.32
C ASN A 224 -15.63 -22.05 -10.37
N PHE A 225 -14.30 -21.89 -10.44
CA PHE A 225 -13.61 -20.59 -10.35
C PHE A 225 -13.76 -19.82 -11.67
N ASP A 226 -14.67 -18.84 -11.69
CA ASP A 226 -15.01 -18.09 -12.89
C ASP A 226 -14.67 -16.59 -12.78
N ASN A 227 -14.17 -16.15 -11.63
CA ASN A 227 -13.90 -14.75 -11.34
C ASN A 227 -12.55 -14.55 -10.65
N GLU A 228 -12.03 -13.32 -10.76
CA GLU A 228 -10.77 -12.88 -10.17
C GLU A 228 -10.74 -13.00 -8.64
N SER A 229 -11.89 -12.88 -7.95
CA SER A 229 -11.94 -13.06 -6.49
C SER A 229 -11.73 -14.50 -6.04
N ASP A 230 -12.13 -15.49 -6.84
CA ASP A 230 -11.81 -16.91 -6.59
C ASP A 230 -10.30 -17.14 -6.69
N ASP A 231 -9.70 -16.70 -7.80
CA ASP A 231 -8.27 -16.83 -8.07
C ASP A 231 -7.42 -16.14 -6.99
N HIS A 232 -7.85 -14.95 -6.57
CA HIS A 232 -7.20 -14.18 -5.51
C HIS A 232 -7.35 -14.85 -4.14
N GLY A 233 -8.57 -15.31 -3.79
CA GLY A 233 -8.82 -16.04 -2.55
C GLY A 233 -7.94 -17.29 -2.47
N PHE A 234 -8.01 -18.13 -3.49
CA PHE A 234 -7.25 -19.39 -3.58
C PHE A 234 -5.75 -19.19 -3.42
N LEU A 235 -5.14 -18.27 -4.18
CA LEU A 235 -3.71 -18.01 -4.09
C LEU A 235 -3.33 -17.42 -2.71
N SER A 236 -4.16 -16.55 -2.14
CA SER A 236 -3.90 -15.96 -0.82
C SER A 236 -3.94 -17.00 0.29
N GLY A 237 -4.93 -17.90 0.25
CA GLY A 237 -5.06 -18.99 1.21
C GLY A 237 -3.90 -19.96 1.15
N PHE A 238 -3.48 -20.34 -0.06
CA PHE A 238 -2.26 -21.12 -0.25
C PHE A 238 -1.04 -20.45 0.40
N LEU A 239 -0.81 -19.16 0.09
CA LEU A 239 0.38 -18.46 0.60
C LEU A 239 0.36 -18.36 2.13
N LEU A 240 -0.82 -18.28 2.75
CA LEU A 240 -0.96 -18.13 4.19
C LEU A 240 -0.36 -19.30 4.99
N ASN A 241 -0.36 -20.52 4.43
CA ASN A 241 0.29 -21.69 5.03
C ASN A 241 1.80 -21.50 5.27
N PHE A 242 2.43 -20.51 4.63
CA PHE A 242 3.87 -20.25 4.74
C PHE A 242 4.20 -19.00 5.56
N ARG A 243 3.17 -18.27 6.03
CA ARG A 243 3.35 -17.02 6.78
C ARG A 243 4.31 -17.18 7.94
N TYR A 244 4.09 -18.19 8.79
CA TYR A 244 4.92 -18.45 9.97
C TYR A 244 6.10 -19.38 9.66
N ARG A 245 5.90 -20.45 8.87
CA ARG A 245 6.94 -21.46 8.60
C ARG A 245 8.10 -20.95 7.75
N ALA A 246 7.80 -20.10 6.78
CA ALA A 246 8.78 -19.51 5.87
C ALA A 246 9.05 -18.02 6.15
N MET A 247 8.45 -17.45 7.20
CA MET A 247 8.47 -16.00 7.48
C MET A 247 8.07 -15.21 6.23
N ALA A 248 6.89 -15.52 5.71
CA ALA A 248 6.33 -14.93 4.49
C ALA A 248 5.37 -13.79 4.82
N ASP A 249 5.72 -12.57 4.41
CA ASP A 249 4.83 -11.42 4.46
C ASP A 249 3.96 -11.41 3.19
N ILE A 250 2.63 -11.42 3.39
CA ILE A 250 1.64 -11.42 2.31
C ILE A 250 0.83 -10.13 2.41
N TYR A 251 0.86 -9.34 1.35
CA TYR A 251 0.10 -8.10 1.24
C TYR A 251 -0.86 -8.19 0.07
N LEU A 252 -2.15 -8.13 0.36
CA LEU A 252 -3.18 -8.09 -0.68
C LEU A 252 -3.45 -6.65 -1.08
N GLU A 253 -3.69 -6.38 -2.36
CA GLU A 253 -4.13 -5.07 -2.88
C GLU A 253 -3.21 -3.92 -2.42
N LEU A 254 -1.90 -4.15 -2.44
CA LEU A 254 -0.93 -3.20 -1.91
C LEU A 254 -0.62 -2.13 -2.97
N LEU A 255 -0.70 -0.85 -2.61
CA LEU A 255 -0.22 0.22 -3.48
C LEU A 255 1.31 0.11 -3.63
N ILE A 256 1.75 -0.14 -4.86
CA ILE A 256 3.17 -0.15 -5.24
C ILE A 256 3.35 0.80 -6.40
N GLY A 257 4.12 1.88 -6.18
CA GLY A 257 4.47 2.85 -7.20
C GLY A 257 3.26 3.54 -7.83
N ARG A 258 2.71 2.92 -8.87
CA ARG A 258 1.67 3.47 -9.75
C ARG A 258 0.37 2.66 -9.78
N GLY A 259 0.16 1.69 -8.89
CA GLY A 259 -1.07 0.92 -8.85
C GLY A 259 -1.14 -0.04 -7.69
N TYR A 260 -2.29 -0.71 -7.54
CA TYR A 260 -2.50 -1.73 -6.52
C TYR A 260 -2.11 -3.06 -7.13
N ALA A 261 -1.10 -3.70 -6.55
CA ALA A 261 -0.76 -5.08 -6.90
C ALA A 261 -1.72 -6.02 -6.18
N ASP A 262 -2.27 -7.00 -6.88
CA ASP A 262 -3.22 -7.96 -6.30
C ASP A 262 -2.60 -8.67 -5.11
N ILE A 263 -1.39 -9.24 -5.29
CA ILE A 263 -0.64 -9.87 -4.20
C ILE A 263 0.82 -9.42 -4.26
N SER A 264 1.35 -8.97 -3.13
CA SER A 264 2.78 -8.78 -2.92
C SER A 264 3.27 -9.75 -1.86
N LEU A 265 4.30 -10.51 -2.18
CA LEU A 265 4.87 -11.54 -1.33
C LEU A 265 6.34 -11.20 -1.04
N LEU A 266 6.74 -11.34 0.22
CA LEU A 266 8.14 -11.29 0.62
C LEU A 266 8.44 -12.46 1.55
N VAL A 267 9.31 -13.37 1.12
CA VAL A 267 9.76 -14.48 1.97
C VAL A 267 11.15 -14.16 2.50
N ARG A 268 11.32 -14.20 3.82
CA ARG A 268 12.57 -13.80 4.48
C ARG A 268 13.30 -14.96 5.15
N GLY A 269 12.65 -16.11 5.23
CA GLY A 269 13.17 -17.30 5.90
C GLY A 269 13.37 -17.06 7.40
N GLN A 270 13.76 -18.13 8.10
CA GLN A 270 13.99 -18.09 9.56
C GLN A 270 15.08 -17.07 9.97
N GLU A 271 15.99 -16.73 9.05
CA GLU A 271 17.02 -15.71 9.26
C GLU A 271 16.50 -14.25 9.14
N LYS A 272 15.24 -14.05 8.72
CA LYS A 272 14.59 -12.75 8.51
C LYS A 272 15.42 -11.82 7.62
N LEU A 273 15.91 -12.33 6.49
CA LEU A 273 16.78 -11.62 5.56
C LEU A 273 16.16 -10.26 5.15
N ASN A 274 16.91 -9.18 5.34
CA ASN A 274 16.45 -7.82 5.05
C ASN A 274 16.49 -7.47 3.56
N ASN A 275 17.25 -8.21 2.77
CA ASN A 275 17.49 -8.00 1.35
C ASN A 275 16.78 -9.04 0.47
N SER A 276 15.85 -9.83 1.03
CA SER A 276 15.01 -10.75 0.24
C SER A 276 14.32 -10.03 -0.90
N VAL A 277 14.26 -10.66 -2.07
CA VAL A 277 13.62 -10.09 -3.26
C VAL A 277 12.09 -10.21 -3.14
N PRO A 278 11.34 -9.09 -3.16
CA PRO A 278 9.89 -9.14 -3.17
C PRO A 278 9.36 -9.63 -4.51
N ILE A 279 8.19 -10.24 -4.46
CA ILE A 279 7.46 -10.80 -5.59
C ILE A 279 6.15 -10.03 -5.71
N ILE A 280 5.90 -9.44 -6.87
CA ILE A 280 4.70 -8.65 -7.17
C ILE A 280 3.86 -9.42 -8.19
N ILE A 281 2.68 -9.88 -7.79
CA ILE A 281 1.81 -10.74 -8.58
C ILE A 281 0.58 -9.93 -9.00
N GLU A 282 0.29 -9.95 -10.30
CA GLU A 282 -0.96 -9.50 -10.87
C GLU A 282 -1.73 -10.71 -11.42
N LEU A 283 -3.02 -10.77 -11.09
CA LEU A 283 -3.98 -11.76 -11.52
C LEU A 283 -4.81 -11.20 -12.69
N LYS A 284 -5.23 -12.11 -13.55
CA LYS A 284 -6.25 -11.87 -14.58
C LYS A 284 -7.18 -13.07 -14.63
N ALA A 285 -8.42 -12.83 -15.03
CA ALA A 285 -9.43 -13.87 -15.21
C ALA A 285 -9.97 -13.91 -16.65
N GLY A 286 -10.64 -15.01 -16.99
CA GLY A 286 -11.26 -15.16 -18.31
C GLY A 286 -10.25 -15.17 -19.47
N GLN A 287 -10.53 -14.40 -20.53
CA GLN A 287 -9.76 -14.43 -21.79
C GLN A 287 -8.48 -13.57 -21.78
N GLU A 288 -8.22 -12.84 -20.69
CA GLU A 288 -7.02 -11.99 -20.59
C GLU A 288 -5.75 -12.84 -20.41
N HIS A 289 -4.60 -12.33 -20.85
CA HIS A 289 -3.37 -13.12 -20.88
C HIS A 289 -2.44 -12.81 -19.70
N ALA A 290 -1.72 -13.82 -19.21
CA ALA A 290 -0.69 -13.63 -18.17
C ALA A 290 0.40 -12.61 -18.57
N GLY A 291 0.66 -12.43 -19.86
CA GLY A 291 1.59 -11.38 -20.33
C GLY A 291 1.07 -9.96 -20.11
N GLN A 292 -0.25 -9.73 -20.20
CA GLN A 292 -0.86 -8.44 -19.87
C GLN A 292 -0.76 -8.17 -18.36
N ALA A 293 -1.05 -9.19 -17.55
CA ALA A 293 -0.86 -9.15 -16.11
C ALA A 293 0.59 -8.82 -15.73
N LEU A 294 1.56 -9.48 -16.38
CA LEU A 294 2.98 -9.23 -16.15
C LEU A 294 3.37 -7.79 -16.49
N GLU A 295 2.93 -7.23 -17.62
CA GLU A 295 3.24 -5.83 -17.95
C GLU A 295 2.61 -4.85 -16.96
N GLN A 296 1.43 -5.16 -16.41
CA GLN A 296 0.81 -4.37 -15.37
C GLN A 296 1.62 -4.43 -14.06
N ALA A 297 2.02 -5.62 -13.60
CA ALA A 297 2.91 -5.80 -12.45
C ALA A 297 4.25 -5.06 -12.62
N ARG A 298 4.85 -5.12 -13.82
CA ARG A 298 6.06 -4.36 -14.17
C ARG A 298 5.82 -2.86 -14.12
N GLY A 299 4.65 -2.40 -14.57
CA GLY A 299 4.23 -1.00 -14.52
C GLY A 299 4.18 -0.43 -13.10
N TYR A 300 3.81 -1.24 -12.10
CA TYR A 300 3.83 -0.85 -10.69
C TYR A 300 5.26 -0.65 -10.16
N VAL A 301 6.17 -1.56 -10.53
CA VAL A 301 7.55 -1.59 -10.04
C VAL A 301 8.43 -0.55 -10.72
N ARG A 302 8.27 -0.34 -12.03
CA ARG A 302 9.07 0.60 -12.82
C ARG A 302 8.94 2.01 -12.24
N ASN A 303 10.09 2.56 -11.82
CA ASN A 303 10.17 3.90 -11.21
C ASN A 303 9.34 4.04 -9.92
N CYS A 304 9.10 2.93 -9.22
CA CYS A 304 8.47 2.91 -7.91
C CYS A 304 9.39 3.57 -6.88
N PRO A 305 9.01 4.71 -6.26
CA PRO A 305 9.86 5.33 -5.26
C PRO A 305 9.86 4.49 -3.98
N ILE A 306 11.03 4.42 -3.32
CA ILE A 306 11.20 3.69 -2.05
C ILE A 306 10.14 4.09 -1.03
N SER A 307 9.80 5.37 -1.00
CA SER A 307 8.78 5.92 -0.11
C SER A 307 7.41 5.27 -0.24
N SER A 308 7.06 4.70 -1.39
CA SER A 308 5.74 4.12 -1.66
C SER A 308 5.56 2.67 -1.23
N VAL A 309 6.62 2.00 -0.78
CA VAL A 309 6.62 0.56 -0.55
C VAL A 309 6.54 0.27 0.95
N SER A 310 5.48 -0.38 1.41
CA SER A 310 5.38 -0.87 2.79
C SER A 310 6.13 -2.19 3.05
N ILE A 311 6.51 -2.91 1.99
CA ILE A 311 7.23 -4.20 2.05
C ILE A 311 8.61 -4.05 2.72
N HIS A 312 8.95 -4.95 3.66
CA HIS A 312 10.21 -4.94 4.43
C HIS A 312 11.42 -5.51 3.72
N THR A 313 11.83 -4.83 2.66
CA THR A 313 13.05 -5.20 1.93
C THR A 313 13.96 -4.01 1.63
N SER A 314 15.26 -4.28 1.54
CA SER A 314 16.31 -3.43 0.98
C SER A 314 16.75 -3.87 -0.42
N SER A 315 16.12 -4.89 -1.00
CA SER A 315 16.41 -5.39 -2.34
C SER A 315 16.21 -4.30 -3.40
N ARG A 316 17.14 -4.23 -4.36
CA ARG A 316 17.04 -3.33 -5.53
C ARG A 316 16.33 -3.95 -6.73
N ASN A 317 15.79 -5.15 -6.58
CA ASN A 317 15.09 -5.88 -7.61
C ASN A 317 13.76 -6.38 -7.05
N ALA A 318 12.77 -6.56 -7.92
CA ALA A 318 11.56 -7.29 -7.62
C ALA A 318 11.30 -8.30 -8.75
N VAL A 319 10.67 -9.41 -8.41
CA VAL A 319 10.14 -10.34 -9.39
C VAL A 319 8.70 -9.95 -9.67
N CYS A 320 8.37 -9.59 -10.90
CA CYS A 320 7.01 -9.36 -11.35
C CYS A 320 6.45 -10.66 -11.94
N VAL A 321 5.21 -10.97 -11.60
CA VAL A 321 4.51 -12.17 -12.04
C VAL A 321 3.15 -11.76 -12.61
N GLY A 322 2.81 -12.31 -13.77
CA GLY A 322 1.47 -12.32 -14.30
C GLY A 322 0.91 -13.74 -14.27
N LEU A 323 -0.31 -13.90 -13.75
CA LEU A 323 -0.95 -15.20 -13.58
C LEU A 323 -2.43 -15.15 -14.03
N ASN A 324 -2.88 -16.18 -14.73
CA ASN A 324 -4.29 -16.43 -15.01
C ASN A 324 -4.53 -17.94 -14.98
N PHE A 325 -5.34 -18.41 -14.02
CA PHE A 325 -5.64 -19.83 -13.84
C PHE A 325 -6.57 -20.41 -14.93
N ASN A 326 -7.38 -19.55 -15.55
CA ASN A 326 -8.46 -19.90 -16.48
C ASN A 326 -8.03 -20.02 -17.95
N HIS A 327 -6.82 -19.53 -18.31
CA HIS A 327 -6.39 -19.44 -19.70
C HIS A 327 -5.68 -20.73 -20.18
N ASN A 328 -6.02 -21.30 -21.34
CA ASN A 328 -5.48 -22.61 -21.76
C ASN A 328 -4.00 -22.60 -22.24
N ALA A 329 -3.43 -21.44 -22.55
CA ALA A 329 -2.03 -21.30 -22.98
C ALA A 329 -1.30 -20.20 -22.20
N GLN A 330 -0.07 -20.44 -21.74
CA GLN A 330 0.75 -19.42 -21.05
C GLN A 330 0.07 -18.79 -19.82
N ARG A 331 -0.37 -19.62 -18.86
CA ARG A 331 -1.01 -19.19 -17.60
C ARG A 331 -0.13 -18.37 -16.67
N LEU A 332 1.19 -18.51 -16.82
CA LEU A 332 2.19 -17.91 -15.95
C LEU A 332 3.27 -17.26 -16.80
N GLN A 333 3.57 -16.00 -16.50
CA GLN A 333 4.75 -15.31 -16.99
C GLN A 333 5.42 -14.54 -15.85
N SER A 334 6.74 -14.43 -15.89
CA SER A 334 7.48 -13.69 -14.86
C SER A 334 8.63 -12.87 -15.48
N GLY A 335 9.07 -11.86 -14.74
CA GLY A 335 10.20 -11.01 -15.10
C GLY A 335 10.86 -10.41 -13.87
N ILE A 336 12.06 -9.86 -14.05
CA ILE A 336 12.76 -9.11 -13.01
C ILE A 336 12.74 -7.66 -13.43
N GLU A 337 12.41 -6.78 -12.50
CA GLU A 337 12.43 -5.33 -12.69
C GLU A 337 13.28 -4.68 -11.59
N ASN A 338 13.91 -3.56 -11.94
CA ASN A 338 14.62 -2.75 -10.96
C ASN A 338 13.62 -2.17 -9.96
N PHE A 339 13.81 -2.48 -8.69
CA PHE A 339 12.97 -2.10 -7.57
C PHE A 339 13.73 -1.17 -6.62
N LEU A 340 13.04 -0.32 -5.88
CA LEU A 340 13.67 0.64 -4.95
C LEU A 340 14.80 1.47 -5.59
N GLY A 341 14.69 1.77 -6.89
CA GLY A 341 15.61 2.69 -7.54
C GLY A 341 15.59 4.01 -6.78
N GLN A 342 16.75 4.50 -6.32
CA GLN A 342 16.85 5.83 -5.72
C GLN A 342 16.39 6.85 -6.77
N GLU A 343 15.11 7.22 -6.73
CA GLU A 343 14.62 8.19 -7.69
C GLU A 343 15.33 9.52 -7.43
N PRO A 344 16.02 10.08 -8.44
CA PRO A 344 16.65 11.37 -8.29
C PRO A 344 15.57 12.42 -8.01
N SER A 345 15.81 13.27 -7.00
CA SER A 345 14.99 14.44 -6.68
C SER A 345 14.50 15.14 -7.96
N LEU A 346 13.24 15.58 -8.03
CA LEU A 346 12.71 16.28 -9.19
C LEU A 346 13.61 17.44 -9.66
N ILE A 347 14.27 18.14 -8.74
CA ILE A 347 15.26 19.19 -9.06
C ILE A 347 16.37 18.70 -9.99
N ARG A 348 16.88 17.48 -9.79
CA ARG A 348 17.91 16.89 -10.65
C ARG A 348 17.37 16.64 -12.07
N ARG A 349 16.14 16.16 -12.20
CA ARG A 349 15.45 15.95 -13.49
C ARG A 349 15.23 17.29 -14.22
N LEU A 350 14.93 18.35 -13.47
CA LEU A 350 14.73 19.71 -13.99
C LEU A 350 16.03 20.39 -14.44
N LEU A 351 17.16 20.16 -13.72
CA LEU A 351 18.44 20.82 -14.01
C LEU A 351 19.29 20.09 -15.06
N ASN A 352 19.23 18.76 -15.11
CA ASN A 352 20.00 17.95 -16.05
C ASN A 352 19.10 16.96 -16.80
N PRO A 353 18.19 17.46 -17.65
CA PRO A 353 17.33 16.59 -18.44
C PRO A 353 18.16 15.72 -19.37
N ILE A 354 17.85 14.42 -19.43
CA ILE A 354 18.33 13.58 -20.53
C ILE A 354 17.66 14.12 -21.80
N GLN A 355 18.46 14.42 -22.82
CA GLN A 355 18.02 15.16 -24.00
C GLN A 355 16.93 14.37 -24.74
N GLY A 356 15.70 14.91 -24.79
CA GLY A 356 14.52 14.25 -25.37
C GLY A 356 13.54 13.61 -24.35
N GLU A 357 13.93 13.47 -23.08
CA GLU A 357 13.18 12.66 -22.10
C GLU A 357 12.57 13.48 -20.95
N VAL A 358 12.53 14.82 -21.02
CA VAL A 358 11.98 15.64 -19.90
C VAL A 358 10.51 15.33 -19.66
N GLN A 359 9.77 15.13 -20.74
CA GLN A 359 8.37 14.73 -20.68
C GLN A 359 8.20 13.43 -19.90
N GLU A 360 8.97 12.41 -20.26
CA GLU A 360 8.94 11.11 -19.62
C GLU A 360 9.43 11.19 -18.17
N ASN A 361 10.53 11.89 -17.91
CA ASN A 361 11.16 11.98 -16.59
C ASN A 361 10.36 12.81 -15.58
N VAL A 362 9.78 13.95 -15.99
CA VAL A 362 8.94 14.76 -15.10
C VAL A 362 7.54 14.15 -15.00
N GLY A 363 6.99 13.65 -16.10
CA GLY A 363 5.69 12.97 -16.12
C GLY A 363 5.67 11.74 -15.22
N SER A 364 6.69 10.89 -15.34
CA SER A 364 6.88 9.71 -14.47
C SER A 364 6.96 10.06 -12.98
N TYR A 365 7.64 11.16 -12.63
CA TYR A 365 7.71 11.63 -11.26
C TYR A 365 6.32 12.06 -10.74
N LEU A 366 5.57 12.81 -11.54
CA LEU A 366 4.24 13.33 -11.16
C LEU A 366 3.17 12.23 -11.12
N GLN A 367 3.38 11.10 -11.78
CA GLN A 367 2.49 9.94 -11.67
C GLN A 367 2.45 9.40 -10.23
N TYR A 368 3.55 9.44 -9.48
CA TYR A 368 3.54 8.96 -8.09
C TYR A 368 2.53 9.71 -7.18
N PRO A 369 2.61 11.05 -7.01
CA PRO A 369 1.61 11.77 -6.24
C PRO A 369 0.20 11.70 -6.88
N PHE A 370 0.11 11.46 -8.20
CA PHE A 370 -1.17 11.17 -8.84
C PHE A 370 -1.76 9.82 -8.40
N PHE A 371 -1.01 8.76 -8.13
CA PHE A 371 -1.62 7.55 -7.58
C PHE A 371 -1.92 7.71 -6.09
N CYS A 372 -1.06 8.42 -5.35
CA CYS A 372 -1.24 8.69 -3.93
C CYS A 372 -2.53 9.46 -3.61
N HIS A 373 -2.96 10.41 -4.45
CA HIS A 373 -4.19 11.17 -4.15
C HIS A 373 -5.44 10.29 -4.09
N ARG A 374 -5.44 9.13 -4.75
CA ARG A 374 -6.58 8.21 -4.78
C ARG A 374 -6.74 7.47 -3.44
N LEU A 375 -5.67 7.37 -2.65
CA LEU A 375 -5.73 6.80 -1.31
C LEU A 375 -6.36 7.76 -0.30
N VAL A 376 -6.07 9.05 -0.46
CA VAL A 376 -6.53 10.08 0.48
C VAL A 376 -7.98 10.43 0.19
N PRO A 377 -8.93 10.10 1.08
CA PRO A 377 -10.34 10.35 0.85
C PRO A 377 -10.59 11.83 0.57
N HIS A 378 -11.46 12.13 -0.41
CA HIS A 378 -11.86 13.50 -0.78
C HIS A 378 -10.73 14.43 -1.28
N ALA A 379 -9.50 13.94 -1.45
CA ALA A 379 -8.40 14.76 -1.95
C ALA A 379 -8.63 15.19 -3.42
N ASN A 380 -8.48 16.50 -3.68
CA ASN A 380 -8.42 16.98 -5.06
C ASN A 380 -7.05 16.68 -5.66
N TRP A 381 -7.03 15.99 -6.81
CA TRP A 381 -5.78 15.57 -7.45
C TRP A 381 -4.81 16.73 -7.79
N PHE A 382 -5.31 17.88 -8.27
CA PHE A 382 -4.46 19.05 -8.52
C PHE A 382 -3.86 19.59 -7.22
N SER A 383 -4.67 19.75 -6.17
CA SER A 383 -4.17 20.18 -4.86
C SER A 383 -3.12 19.20 -4.34
N TYR A 384 -3.41 17.91 -4.32
CA TYR A 384 -2.49 16.89 -3.81
C TYR A 384 -1.15 16.91 -4.56
N ILE A 385 -1.18 16.82 -5.90
CA ILE A 385 0.02 16.79 -6.73
C ILE A 385 0.83 18.08 -6.58
N SER A 386 0.17 19.24 -6.59
CA SER A 386 0.87 20.52 -6.47
C SER A 386 1.50 20.71 -5.08
N ARG A 387 0.80 20.38 -3.98
CA ARG A 387 1.34 20.55 -2.61
C ARG A 387 2.48 19.57 -2.34
N PHE A 388 2.31 18.31 -2.74
CA PHE A 388 3.39 17.31 -2.69
C PHE A 388 4.61 17.77 -3.48
N THR A 389 4.41 18.22 -4.73
CA THR A 389 5.52 18.59 -5.60
C THR A 389 6.22 19.85 -5.10
N PHE A 390 5.46 20.86 -4.66
CA PHE A 390 6.01 22.04 -4.01
C PHE A 390 6.89 21.67 -2.82
N ALA A 391 6.36 20.89 -1.88
CA ALA A 391 7.08 20.48 -0.68
C ALA A 391 8.34 19.68 -1.02
N SER A 392 8.24 18.71 -1.93
CA SER A 392 9.39 17.89 -2.33
C SER A 392 10.51 18.72 -2.95
N ILE A 393 10.19 19.67 -3.83
CA ILE A 393 11.17 20.61 -4.37
C ILE A 393 11.69 21.53 -3.27
N ALA A 394 10.81 22.19 -2.52
CA ALA A 394 11.17 23.18 -1.50
C ALA A 394 12.14 22.60 -0.47
N PHE A 395 11.87 21.38 0.02
CA PHE A 395 12.61 20.73 1.11
C PHE A 395 13.74 19.81 0.65
N THR A 396 13.97 19.61 -0.65
CA THR A 396 15.20 18.97 -1.16
C THR A 396 16.44 19.77 -0.70
N ARG A 397 17.62 19.15 -0.53
CA ARG A 397 18.84 19.91 -0.19
C ARG A 397 19.19 20.95 -1.25
N ALA A 398 19.81 22.06 -0.84
CA ALA A 398 20.18 23.14 -1.75
C ALA A 398 21.29 22.72 -2.73
N THR A 399 22.11 21.74 -2.37
CA THR A 399 23.19 21.23 -3.21
C THR A 399 22.71 19.95 -3.90
N VAL A 400 22.67 19.96 -5.22
CA VAL A 400 22.17 18.86 -6.05
C VAL A 400 23.24 18.46 -7.06
N GLN A 401 23.37 17.17 -7.32
CA GLN A 401 24.28 16.65 -8.35
C GLN A 401 23.68 16.90 -9.75
N VAL A 402 24.46 17.52 -10.63
CA VAL A 402 24.14 17.85 -12.01
C VAL A 402 25.28 17.30 -12.88
N GLY A 403 25.05 16.16 -13.55
CA GLY A 403 26.12 15.41 -14.20
C GLY A 403 27.18 14.94 -13.20
N ALA A 404 28.45 15.25 -13.47
CA ALA A 404 29.57 14.98 -12.56
C ALA A 404 29.78 16.07 -11.48
N ASN A 405 29.07 17.20 -11.56
CA ASN A 405 29.29 18.36 -10.70
C ASN A 405 28.17 18.52 -9.66
N PHE A 406 28.44 19.30 -8.62
CA PHE A 406 27.42 19.73 -7.65
C PHE A 406 27.07 21.20 -7.88
N ALA A 407 25.77 21.49 -7.99
CA ALA A 407 25.27 22.85 -8.12
C ALA A 407 24.47 23.24 -6.89
N ARG A 408 24.71 24.45 -6.37
CA ARG A 408 23.85 25.06 -5.36
C ARG A 408 22.65 25.69 -6.06
N VAL A 409 21.45 25.32 -5.64
CA VAL A 409 20.18 25.74 -6.20
C VAL A 409 19.47 26.63 -5.18
N THR A 410 19.14 27.85 -5.60
CA THR A 410 18.25 28.74 -4.84
C THR A 410 16.83 28.57 -5.37
N LYS A 411 15.85 28.53 -4.47
CA LYS A 411 14.46 28.19 -4.81
C LYS A 411 13.54 29.34 -4.43
N TYR A 412 12.58 29.61 -5.30
CA TYR A 412 11.59 30.63 -5.12
C TYR A 412 10.21 30.06 -5.41
N LEU A 413 9.23 30.41 -4.59
CA LEU A 413 7.82 30.29 -4.90
C LEU A 413 7.38 31.59 -5.56
N PHE A 414 6.63 31.52 -6.65
CA PHE A 414 5.99 32.69 -7.24
C PHE A 414 4.54 32.78 -6.75
N ASN A 415 4.22 33.90 -6.12
CA ASN A 415 2.89 34.21 -5.60
C ASN A 415 2.17 35.10 -6.58
N TYR A 416 1.21 34.54 -7.30
CA TYR A 416 0.35 35.29 -8.22
C TYR A 416 -0.43 36.38 -7.47
N HIS A 417 -0.57 37.54 -8.12
CA HIS A 417 -1.38 38.63 -7.61
C HIS A 417 -2.87 38.27 -7.70
N ASN A 418 -3.67 38.95 -6.87
CA ASN A 418 -5.12 38.80 -6.89
C ASN A 418 -5.79 39.33 -8.14
N ASP A 419 -5.07 39.87 -9.11
CA ASP A 419 -5.59 40.32 -10.40
C ASP A 419 -5.01 39.51 -11.57
N ASP A 420 -4.14 38.54 -11.29
CA ASP A 420 -3.66 37.61 -12.30
C ASP A 420 -4.81 36.63 -12.63
N ARG A 421 -5.39 36.76 -13.82
CA ARG A 421 -6.61 36.05 -14.25
C ARG A 421 -6.36 35.11 -15.42
N MET A 422 -7.05 33.96 -15.42
CA MET A 422 -7.16 33.12 -16.60
C MET A 422 -7.99 33.81 -17.69
N LEU A 423 -7.92 33.36 -18.94
CA LEU A 423 -8.68 33.87 -20.08
C LEU A 423 -9.89 32.99 -20.41
N TYR A 424 -10.97 33.61 -20.90
CA TYR A 424 -12.10 32.86 -21.47
C TYR A 424 -11.71 32.21 -22.82
N PRO A 425 -12.23 31.02 -23.14
CA PRO A 425 -11.94 30.34 -24.41
C PRO A 425 -12.57 31.05 -25.63
N VAL A 426 -13.73 31.70 -25.47
CA VAL A 426 -14.53 32.26 -26.59
C VAL A 426 -14.39 33.78 -26.76
N ARG A 427 -13.88 34.50 -25.75
CA ARG A 427 -13.58 35.94 -25.81
C ARG A 427 -12.18 36.16 -25.25
N GLU A 428 -11.34 36.95 -25.92
CA GLU A 428 -10.03 37.39 -25.44
C GLU A 428 -10.18 38.40 -24.28
N GLY A 429 -10.77 37.96 -23.19
CA GLY A 429 -11.00 38.75 -21.98
C GLY A 429 -10.68 37.94 -20.73
N ASN A 430 -10.38 38.66 -19.65
CA ASN A 430 -10.09 38.07 -18.35
C ASN A 430 -11.32 37.33 -17.81
N SER A 431 -11.11 36.11 -17.35
CA SER A 431 -12.08 35.35 -16.58
C SER A 431 -12.12 35.81 -15.12
N GLN A 432 -13.13 35.36 -14.38
CA GLN A 432 -13.16 35.54 -12.92
C GLN A 432 -12.23 34.57 -12.18
N VAL A 433 -11.68 33.56 -12.88
CA VAL A 433 -10.84 32.54 -12.25
C VAL A 433 -9.44 33.10 -12.03
N ASN A 434 -9.01 33.10 -10.77
CA ASN A 434 -7.68 33.53 -10.37
C ASN A 434 -6.65 32.45 -10.70
N ILE A 435 -5.52 32.84 -11.28
CA ILE A 435 -4.43 31.92 -11.63
C ILE A 435 -3.86 31.23 -10.38
N ARG A 436 -3.81 31.91 -9.23
CA ARG A 436 -3.26 31.35 -7.98
C ARG A 436 -3.98 30.08 -7.50
N GLU A 437 -5.25 29.92 -7.86
CA GLU A 437 -6.06 28.74 -7.48
C GLU A 437 -5.87 27.56 -8.44
N ARG A 438 -5.18 27.81 -9.57
CA ARG A 438 -5.04 26.89 -10.69
C ARG A 438 -3.60 26.67 -11.11
N ALA A 439 -2.64 27.35 -10.51
CA ALA A 439 -1.23 27.14 -10.78
C ALA A 439 -0.38 27.21 -9.51
N LEU A 440 0.60 26.31 -9.47
CA LEU A 440 1.78 26.43 -8.63
C LEU A 440 2.98 26.71 -9.51
N THR A 441 3.72 27.77 -9.20
CA THR A 441 4.91 28.15 -9.96
C THR A 441 6.12 28.28 -9.07
N MET A 442 7.17 27.54 -9.38
CA MET A 442 8.45 27.61 -8.70
C MET A 442 9.55 28.06 -9.66
N VAL A 443 10.51 28.83 -9.15
CA VAL A 443 11.71 29.21 -9.89
C VAL A 443 12.95 28.69 -9.17
N LEU A 444 13.77 27.93 -9.90
CA LEU A 444 15.03 27.37 -9.43
C LEU A 444 16.17 28.11 -10.13
N PHE A 445 17.10 28.66 -9.36
CA PHE A 445 18.28 29.32 -9.88
C PHE A 445 19.54 28.54 -9.48
N ALA A 446 20.30 28.08 -10.47
CA ALA A 446 21.57 27.38 -10.31
C ALA A 446 22.69 28.26 -10.88
N PRO A 447 23.36 29.09 -10.06
CA PRO A 447 24.34 30.06 -10.55
C PRO A 447 25.56 29.42 -11.23
N ALA A 448 26.01 28.28 -10.72
CA ALA A 448 27.21 27.58 -11.20
C ALA A 448 27.11 27.12 -12.67
N ILE A 449 25.88 26.93 -13.15
CA ILE A 449 25.59 26.56 -14.55
C ILE A 449 24.77 27.65 -15.25
N ASN A 450 24.66 28.83 -14.62
CA ASN A 450 23.94 30.01 -15.12
C ASN A 450 22.55 29.68 -15.68
N MET A 451 21.72 28.98 -14.88
CA MET A 451 20.44 28.44 -15.32
C MET A 451 19.30 28.83 -14.39
N LEU A 452 18.18 29.24 -15.00
CA LEU A 452 16.88 29.37 -14.38
C LEU A 452 15.95 28.28 -14.89
N VAL A 453 15.27 27.60 -13.97
CA VAL A 453 14.17 26.70 -14.30
C VAL A 453 12.89 27.25 -13.71
N LEU A 454 11.92 27.54 -14.56
CA LEU A 454 10.54 27.83 -14.21
C LEU A 454 9.80 26.51 -14.27
N PHE A 455 9.23 26.10 -13.15
CA PHE A 455 8.47 24.87 -13.04
C PHE A 455 7.03 25.22 -12.67
N ASP A 456 6.12 24.97 -13.60
CA ASP A 456 4.69 25.25 -13.46
C ASP A 456 3.91 23.94 -13.36
N ILE A 457 3.02 23.85 -12.39
CA ILE A 457 1.93 22.85 -12.37
C ILE A 457 0.63 23.62 -12.57
N ARG A 458 -0.10 23.31 -13.64
CA ARG A 458 -1.29 24.04 -14.07
C ARG A 458 -2.49 23.11 -14.11
N HIS A 459 -3.57 23.49 -13.44
CA HIS A 459 -4.87 22.85 -13.59
C HIS A 459 -5.56 23.42 -14.82
N VAL A 460 -5.58 22.65 -15.91
CA VAL A 460 -6.22 23.07 -17.15
C VAL A 460 -7.69 22.68 -17.09
N LEU A 461 -8.54 23.71 -17.21
CA LEU A 461 -9.99 23.59 -17.29
C LEU A 461 -10.46 24.19 -18.61
N ARG A 462 -11.76 24.56 -18.71
CA ARG A 462 -12.31 25.29 -19.86
C ARG A 462 -11.63 26.65 -20.10
N HIS A 463 -10.99 27.25 -19.10
CA HIS A 463 -10.28 28.53 -19.19
C HIS A 463 -8.83 28.33 -19.65
N ARG A 464 -8.24 29.34 -20.29
CA ARG A 464 -6.85 29.28 -20.78
C ARG A 464 -5.92 30.11 -19.90
N PHE A 465 -4.68 29.67 -19.73
CA PHE A 465 -3.64 30.50 -19.13
C PHE A 465 -3.23 31.62 -20.11
N PRO A 466 -3.08 32.88 -19.65
CA PRO A 466 -2.64 33.97 -20.51
C PRO A 466 -1.17 33.80 -20.93
N GLN A 467 -0.81 34.35 -22.08
CA GLN A 467 0.58 34.44 -22.55
C GLN A 467 1.25 35.64 -21.87
N VAL A 468 1.60 35.47 -20.60
CA VAL A 468 2.22 36.49 -19.75
C VAL A 468 3.44 35.87 -19.06
N ALA A 469 4.52 36.64 -18.94
CA ALA A 469 5.79 36.18 -18.38
C ALA A 469 5.85 36.32 -16.86
N LEU A 470 6.72 35.56 -16.20
CA LEU A 470 7.26 35.98 -14.91
C LEU A 470 8.30 37.11 -15.11
N ASN A 471 8.37 38.08 -14.19
CA ASN A 471 9.43 39.08 -14.23
C ASN A 471 10.77 38.50 -13.72
N LEU A 472 11.58 38.00 -14.65
CA LEU A 472 12.89 37.40 -14.40
C LEU A 472 14.08 38.38 -14.55
N LEU A 473 13.84 39.66 -14.86
CA LEU A 473 14.87 40.68 -15.08
C LEU A 473 15.48 41.19 -13.75
N ARG A 474 15.97 40.25 -12.94
CA ARG A 474 16.51 40.51 -11.60
C ARG A 474 18.04 40.60 -11.61
N PRO A 475 18.65 41.37 -10.69
CA PRO A 475 20.10 41.37 -10.49
C PRO A 475 20.66 39.95 -10.29
N GLY A 476 21.61 39.57 -11.13
CA GLY A 476 22.29 38.27 -11.11
C GLY A 476 21.64 37.19 -11.98
N TRP A 477 20.49 37.47 -12.60
CA TRP A 477 19.77 36.51 -13.46
C TRP A 477 19.87 36.83 -14.95
N GLN A 478 20.32 38.03 -15.32
CA GLN A 478 20.12 38.61 -16.65
C GLN A 478 20.72 37.80 -17.80
N ASN A 479 21.76 37.01 -17.53
CA ASN A 479 22.44 36.20 -18.53
C ASN A 479 22.10 34.72 -18.42
N ALA A 480 21.19 34.32 -17.52
CA ALA A 480 20.88 32.92 -17.27
C ALA A 480 20.04 32.33 -18.40
N VAL A 481 20.35 31.09 -18.80
CA VAL A 481 19.50 30.32 -19.70
C VAL A 481 18.21 29.98 -18.96
N VAL A 482 17.06 30.21 -19.59
CA VAL A 482 15.75 29.97 -18.97
C VAL A 482 15.16 28.69 -19.56
N ARG A 483 14.79 27.76 -18.67
CA ARG A 483 13.99 26.58 -19.00
C ARG A 483 12.63 26.73 -18.37
N GLU A 484 11.58 26.63 -19.16
CA GLU A 484 10.21 26.60 -18.66
C GLU A 484 9.65 25.19 -18.84
N VAL A 485 9.33 24.54 -17.72
CA VAL A 485 8.73 23.21 -17.66
C VAL A 485 7.31 23.38 -17.16
N VAL A 486 6.34 23.22 -18.05
CA VAL A 486 4.91 23.36 -17.77
C VAL A 486 4.27 21.99 -17.70
N CYS A 487 3.69 21.65 -16.55
CA CYS A 487 2.93 20.43 -16.33
C CYS A 487 1.44 20.77 -16.30
N ASN A 488 0.74 20.45 -17.39
CA ASN A 488 -0.70 20.61 -17.50
C ASN A 488 -1.39 19.36 -16.97
N LEU A 489 -2.20 19.54 -15.92
CA LEU A 489 -3.09 18.56 -15.36
C LEU A 489 -4.47 18.75 -15.99
N GLU A 490 -4.83 17.82 -16.88
CA GLU A 490 -6.06 17.86 -17.68
C GLU A 490 -7.00 16.71 -17.31
N THR A 491 -8.31 16.94 -17.43
CA THR A 491 -9.32 15.87 -17.32
C THR A 491 -10.09 15.81 -18.62
N VAL A 492 -9.95 14.71 -19.34
CA VAL A 492 -10.55 14.48 -20.67
C VAL A 492 -11.36 13.20 -20.58
N ASN A 493 -12.67 13.26 -20.84
CA ASN A 493 -13.57 12.10 -20.80
C ASN A 493 -13.50 11.28 -19.48
N ASN A 494 -13.36 11.97 -18.34
CA ASN A 494 -13.14 11.38 -17.01
C ASN A 494 -11.76 10.74 -16.78
N ASP A 495 -10.87 10.77 -17.77
CA ASP A 495 -9.48 10.37 -17.60
C ASP A 495 -8.61 11.58 -17.23
N HIS A 496 -7.79 11.40 -16.21
CA HIS A 496 -6.81 12.40 -15.79
C HIS A 496 -5.50 12.20 -16.54
N THR A 497 -5.00 13.25 -17.18
CA THR A 497 -3.74 13.21 -17.94
C THR A 497 -2.76 14.27 -17.45
N ILE A 498 -1.47 13.94 -17.54
CA ILE A 498 -0.36 14.83 -17.19
C ILE A 498 0.43 15.09 -18.47
N ASN A 499 0.33 16.31 -19.01
CA ASN A 499 1.10 16.73 -20.17
C ASN A 499 2.23 17.66 -19.75
N VAL A 500 3.47 17.28 -20.03
CA VAL A 500 4.65 18.08 -19.68
C VAL A 500 5.19 18.76 -20.93
N ILE A 501 5.48 20.05 -20.87
CA ILE A 501 6.00 20.84 -21.99
C ILE A 501 7.28 21.53 -21.52
N LEU A 502 8.38 21.31 -22.25
CA LEU A 502 9.63 22.04 -22.02
C LEU A 502 9.80 23.10 -23.12
N THR A 503 10.00 24.36 -22.72
CA THR A 503 10.40 25.44 -23.60
C THR A 503 11.73 26.04 -23.12
N MET A 504 12.62 26.34 -24.06
CA MET A 504 13.95 26.88 -23.78
C MET A 504 14.05 28.31 -24.29
N PHE A 505 14.64 29.20 -23.50
CA PHE A 505 14.92 30.58 -23.87
C PHE A 505 16.37 30.92 -23.53
N GLN A 506 16.98 31.75 -24.34
CA GLN A 506 18.41 32.09 -24.21
C GLN A 506 18.67 32.97 -23.00
N THR A 507 17.74 33.88 -22.67
CA THR A 507 17.87 34.83 -21.56
C THR A 507 16.49 35.15 -20.95
N PRO A 508 16.43 35.77 -19.75
CA PRO A 508 15.20 36.33 -19.21
C PRO A 508 14.51 37.36 -20.11
N ALA A 509 15.28 38.14 -20.87
CA ALA A 509 14.73 39.12 -21.80
C ALA A 509 14.05 38.44 -23.00
N ASP A 510 14.68 37.40 -23.55
CA ASP A 510 14.13 36.54 -24.59
C ASP A 510 12.83 35.85 -24.11
N TYR A 511 12.83 35.31 -22.89
CA TYR A 511 11.62 34.75 -22.26
C TYR A 511 10.48 35.76 -22.19
N LEU A 512 10.74 36.98 -21.68
CA LEU A 512 9.73 38.03 -21.56
C LEU A 512 9.13 38.40 -22.93
N GLN A 513 9.97 38.54 -23.96
CA GLN A 513 9.53 38.88 -25.31
C GLN A 513 8.63 37.79 -25.91
N ASN A 514 9.01 36.52 -25.77
CA ASN A 514 8.24 35.39 -26.28
C ASN A 514 6.91 35.16 -25.51
N ARG A 515 6.80 35.68 -24.29
CA ARG A 515 5.59 35.64 -23.45
C ARG A 515 4.81 36.95 -23.49
N GLY A 516 4.80 37.63 -24.63
CA GLY A 516 3.94 38.80 -24.90
C GLY A 516 4.45 40.13 -24.36
N GLY A 517 5.66 40.19 -23.80
CA GLY A 517 6.27 41.43 -23.31
C GLY A 517 5.66 42.01 -22.02
N VAL A 518 4.68 41.32 -21.43
CA VAL A 518 4.01 41.71 -20.19
C VAL A 518 4.34 40.70 -19.10
N SER A 519 4.45 41.16 -17.86
CA SER A 519 4.72 40.30 -16.70
C SER A 519 3.52 40.20 -15.77
N PHE A 520 3.38 39.05 -15.10
CA PHE A 520 2.46 38.88 -13.98
C PHE A 520 2.78 39.88 -12.87
N LEU A 521 1.74 40.30 -12.15
CA LEU A 521 1.87 41.24 -11.03
C LEU A 521 2.39 40.57 -9.74
N GLY A 522 2.43 39.24 -9.74
CA GLY A 522 2.90 38.44 -8.61
C GLY A 522 4.35 38.70 -8.17
N THR A 523 4.70 38.13 -7.03
CA THR A 523 5.99 38.33 -6.36
C THR A 523 6.72 37.02 -6.08
N PHE A 524 8.01 37.10 -5.77
CA PHE A 524 8.84 35.91 -5.49
C PHE A 524 9.16 35.82 -3.99
N SER A 525 8.80 34.70 -3.38
CA SER A 525 9.20 34.35 -2.03
C SER A 525 10.34 33.34 -2.06
N ARG A 526 11.48 33.69 -1.46
CA ARG A 526 12.64 32.80 -1.37
C ARG A 526 12.39 31.71 -0.33
N VAL A 527 12.64 30.45 -0.69
CA VAL A 527 12.57 29.33 0.25
C VAL A 527 13.94 29.16 0.94
N GLY A 528 13.97 29.24 2.27
CA GLY A 528 15.17 29.14 3.12
C GLY A 528 15.04 28.09 4.22
N GLY A 529 16.02 27.99 5.14
CA GLY A 529 15.91 27.18 6.38
C GLY A 529 15.99 25.65 6.26
N ILE A 530 15.97 25.09 5.04
CA ILE A 530 15.86 23.64 4.77
C ILE A 530 16.90 22.76 5.49
N GLY A 531 18.12 23.26 5.69
CA GLY A 531 19.17 22.49 6.36
C GLY A 531 18.82 22.12 7.81
N GLN A 532 18.05 22.95 8.52
CA GLN A 532 17.60 22.64 9.88
C GLN A 532 16.55 21.54 9.89
N VAL A 533 15.63 21.56 8.93
CA VAL A 533 14.58 20.55 8.79
C VAL A 533 15.20 19.15 8.56
N HIS A 534 16.18 19.05 7.66
CA HIS A 534 16.93 17.79 7.43
C HIS A 534 17.60 17.29 8.71
N ARG A 535 18.20 18.18 9.50
CA ARG A 535 18.83 17.82 10.78
C ARG A 535 17.78 17.35 11.80
N ALA A 536 16.72 18.12 12.00
CA ALA A 536 15.67 17.81 12.96
C ALA A 536 14.96 16.50 12.63
N ALA A 537 14.65 16.25 11.36
CA ALA A 537 14.04 15.00 10.92
C ALA A 537 14.95 13.81 11.15
N SER A 538 16.25 13.94 10.83
CA SER A 538 17.22 12.87 11.13
C SER A 538 17.27 12.58 12.63
N VAL A 539 17.27 13.60 13.49
CA VAL A 539 17.24 13.41 14.95
C VAL A 539 15.94 12.74 15.40
N MET A 540 14.78 13.16 14.88
CA MET A 540 13.48 12.57 15.18
C MET A 540 13.42 11.11 14.74
N MET A 541 13.84 10.77 13.52
CA MET A 541 13.86 9.38 13.06
C MET A 541 14.83 8.51 13.87
N ASN A 542 15.92 9.07 14.42
CA ASN A 542 16.88 8.31 15.22
C ASN A 542 16.48 8.15 16.69
N THR A 543 15.88 9.17 17.29
CA THR A 543 15.70 9.27 18.75
C THR A 543 14.33 9.78 19.17
N GLY A 544 13.41 10.00 18.23
CA GLY A 544 12.08 10.56 18.48
C GLY A 544 11.19 9.62 19.26
N TRP A 545 11.45 8.31 19.21
CA TRP A 545 10.81 7.37 20.12
C TRP A 545 11.18 7.66 21.58
N GLN A 546 12.38 8.16 21.87
CA GLN A 546 12.84 8.43 23.23
C GLN A 546 12.30 9.74 23.82
N ASN A 547 12.01 10.75 22.98
CA ASN A 547 11.74 12.11 23.47
C ASN A 547 10.78 12.88 22.54
N LEU A 548 9.63 13.28 23.11
CA LEU A 548 8.60 14.12 22.49
C LEU A 548 9.15 15.41 21.86
N GLY A 549 10.09 16.07 22.54
CA GLY A 549 10.70 17.32 22.08
C GLY A 549 11.39 17.20 20.72
N ARG A 550 11.73 15.99 20.26
CA ARG A 550 12.27 15.78 18.90
C ARG A 550 11.23 16.00 17.80
N HIS A 551 9.98 15.57 18.04
CA HIS A 551 8.87 15.78 17.11
C HIS A 551 8.51 17.27 17.05
N GLN A 552 8.36 17.91 18.22
CA GLN A 552 8.12 19.35 18.32
C GLN A 552 9.19 20.16 17.58
N ASN A 553 10.48 19.82 17.77
CA ASN A 553 11.57 20.52 17.09
C ASN A 553 11.49 20.38 15.56
N LEU A 554 11.18 19.19 15.03
CA LEU A 554 10.99 19.02 13.59
C LEU A 554 9.87 19.92 13.06
N PHE A 555 8.69 19.86 13.67
CA PHE A 555 7.55 20.62 13.18
C PHE A 555 7.75 22.14 13.36
N GLN A 556 8.47 22.56 14.40
CA GLN A 556 8.91 23.95 14.54
C GLN A 556 9.81 24.40 13.39
N GLU A 557 10.79 23.57 12.99
CA GLU A 557 11.66 23.90 11.85
C GLU A 557 10.90 23.90 10.51
N ILE A 558 9.91 23.03 10.35
CA ILE A 558 8.98 23.08 9.19
C ILE A 558 8.19 24.40 9.22
N SER A 559 7.65 24.80 10.38
CA SER A 559 6.93 26.05 10.52
C SER A 559 7.80 27.29 10.26
N ASN A 560 9.07 27.28 10.66
CA ASN A 560 10.02 28.36 10.39
C ASN A 560 10.26 28.58 8.89
N VAL A 561 10.16 27.52 8.08
CA VAL A 561 10.25 27.61 6.61
C VAL A 561 8.92 28.05 6.01
N LEU A 562 7.81 27.52 6.50
CA LEU A 562 6.48 27.77 5.96
C LEU A 562 5.94 29.16 6.25
N PHE A 563 6.02 29.61 7.50
CA PHE A 563 5.35 30.82 7.95
C PHE A 563 5.72 32.06 7.10
N PRO A 564 6.99 32.32 6.75
CA PRO A 564 7.34 33.47 5.89
C PRO A 564 6.75 33.38 4.48
N LEU A 565 6.48 32.18 3.98
CA LEU A 565 5.84 31.98 2.66
C LEU A 565 4.34 32.25 2.73
N LEU A 566 3.74 32.13 3.92
CA LEU A 566 2.33 32.44 4.20
C LEU A 566 2.14 33.92 4.54
N GLU A 567 3.02 34.51 5.35
CA GLU A 567 2.94 35.89 5.84
C GLU A 567 3.18 36.95 4.76
N GLN A 568 4.02 36.66 3.75
CA GLN A 568 4.18 37.54 2.58
C GLN A 568 2.90 37.70 1.73
N ASN A 569 1.82 36.98 2.09
CA ASN A 569 0.48 37.12 1.49
C ASN A 569 -0.46 38.04 2.32
N ALA A 570 0.00 38.62 3.43
CA ALA A 570 -0.81 39.44 4.34
C ALA A 570 -0.84 40.93 3.96
N ILE A 571 -1.48 41.25 2.83
CA ILE A 571 -2.28 42.48 2.73
C ILE A 571 -3.75 42.01 2.83
N PRO A 572 -4.51 42.37 3.89
CA PRO A 572 -5.86 41.83 4.07
C PRO A 572 -6.87 42.50 3.10
N PRO A 573 -7.91 41.79 2.63
CA PRO A 573 -8.33 40.42 2.95
C PRO A 573 -8.16 39.51 1.72
N LEU A 574 -6.96 39.01 1.46
CA LEU A 574 -6.68 38.27 0.21
C LEU A 574 -5.77 37.04 0.38
N GLY A 575 -5.43 36.61 1.60
CA GLY A 575 -4.54 35.45 1.81
C GLY A 575 -5.29 34.12 1.73
N GLN A 576 -5.02 33.29 0.72
CA GLN A 576 -5.27 31.85 0.83
C GLN A 576 -3.94 31.17 1.15
N SER A 577 -3.98 30.34 2.19
CA SER A 577 -2.87 29.53 2.67
C SER A 577 -2.46 28.50 1.61
N LEU A 578 -1.17 28.13 1.57
CA LEU A 578 -0.67 27.02 0.73
C LEU A 578 -1.38 25.69 1.04
N VAL A 579 -1.93 25.59 2.26
CA VAL A 579 -2.66 24.46 2.81
C VAL A 579 -3.95 24.97 3.43
N THR A 580 -5.10 24.52 2.93
CA THR A 580 -6.42 25.01 3.37
C THR A 580 -7.28 23.94 4.03
N ASN A 581 -6.80 22.71 4.07
CA ASN A 581 -7.47 21.56 4.68
C ASN A 581 -6.46 20.46 5.02
N GLU A 582 -6.96 19.40 5.66
CA GLU A 582 -6.18 18.27 6.14
C GLU A 582 -5.49 17.48 5.02
N HIS A 583 -6.20 17.20 3.92
CA HIS A 583 -5.64 16.46 2.78
C HIS A 583 -4.51 17.23 2.08
N GLU A 584 -4.62 18.56 1.99
CA GLU A 584 -3.54 19.42 1.49
C GLU A 584 -2.35 19.43 2.46
N PHE A 585 -2.60 19.36 3.77
CA PHE A 585 -1.54 19.29 4.77
C PHE A 585 -0.79 17.97 4.69
N GLN A 586 -1.52 16.86 4.54
CA GLN A 586 -0.96 15.53 4.34
C GLN A 586 -0.12 15.46 3.07
N ALA A 587 -0.64 15.94 1.93
CA ALA A 587 0.10 15.99 0.68
C ALA A 587 1.41 16.78 0.82
N PHE A 588 1.34 17.91 1.52
CA PHE A 588 2.47 18.76 1.80
C PHE A 588 3.52 18.06 2.68
N LEU A 589 3.14 17.46 3.81
CA LEU A 589 4.06 16.71 4.68
C LEU A 589 4.63 15.48 3.98
N HIS A 590 3.82 14.76 3.20
CA HIS A 590 4.28 13.64 2.39
C HIS A 590 5.41 14.09 1.45
N GLY A 591 5.23 15.22 0.74
CA GLY A 591 6.26 15.78 -0.11
C GLY A 591 7.52 16.23 0.66
N ILE A 592 7.38 16.76 1.88
CA ILE A 592 8.53 17.06 2.75
C ILE A 592 9.31 15.79 3.03
N PHE A 593 8.66 14.79 3.63
CA PHE A 593 9.34 13.58 4.10
C PHE A 593 9.96 12.79 2.95
N TYR A 594 9.30 12.78 1.79
CA TYR A 594 9.85 12.25 0.55
C TYR A 594 11.21 12.87 0.18
N ALA A 595 11.39 14.18 0.41
CA ALA A 595 12.61 14.91 0.04
C ALA A 595 13.74 14.87 1.07
N LEU A 596 13.49 14.41 2.31
CA LEU A 596 14.50 14.42 3.37
C LEU A 596 15.53 13.29 3.23
N GLY A 597 15.16 12.19 2.57
CA GLY A 597 15.97 10.97 2.48
C GLY A 597 16.12 10.18 3.80
N ASN A 598 15.56 10.72 4.89
CA ASN A 598 15.30 10.04 6.16
C ASN A 598 14.04 10.69 6.77
N PRO A 599 12.88 10.01 6.86
CA PRO A 599 12.68 8.56 6.76
C PRO A 599 13.02 7.97 5.38
N ALA A 600 13.30 6.68 5.35
CA ALA A 600 13.56 5.94 4.12
C ALA A 600 12.25 5.60 3.38
N LYS A 601 11.15 5.41 4.13
CA LYS A 601 9.83 5.07 3.63
C LYS A 601 8.76 6.02 4.20
N VAL A 602 7.79 6.41 3.39
CA VAL A 602 6.67 7.30 3.78
C VAL A 602 5.37 6.68 3.27
N ILE A 603 4.72 5.91 4.13
CA ILE A 603 3.47 5.23 3.79
C ILE A 603 2.32 6.17 4.16
N ILE A 604 1.34 6.34 3.28
CA ILE A 604 0.17 7.18 3.53
C ILE A 604 -1.06 6.30 3.75
N GLU A 605 -2.04 6.78 4.53
CA GLU A 605 -3.32 6.09 4.75
C GLU A 605 -3.13 4.64 5.23
N PHE A 606 -2.18 4.45 6.14
CA PHE A 606 -1.77 3.11 6.55
C PHE A 606 -2.86 2.45 7.40
N GLN A 607 -3.37 1.32 6.94
CA GLN A 607 -4.42 0.55 7.59
C GLN A 607 -3.87 -0.19 8.82
N LEU A 608 -4.30 0.23 10.01
CA LEU A 608 -3.92 -0.36 11.30
C LEU A 608 -4.87 -1.49 11.72
N GLU A 609 -6.18 -1.30 11.57
CA GLU A 609 -7.21 -2.29 11.93
C GLU A 609 -8.59 -1.84 11.41
N ARG A 610 -9.41 -2.73 10.83
CA ARG A 610 -10.81 -2.49 10.37
C ARG A 610 -11.19 -1.03 10.03
N GLY A 611 -10.58 -0.45 8.99
CA GLY A 611 -10.88 0.91 8.50
C GLY A 611 -10.23 2.06 9.29
N ARG A 612 -9.62 1.80 10.46
CA ARG A 612 -8.74 2.75 11.17
C ARG A 612 -7.45 2.93 10.38
N ARG A 613 -7.29 4.11 9.79
CA ARG A 613 -6.15 4.48 8.95
C ARG A 613 -5.42 5.65 9.59
N ILE A 614 -4.11 5.53 9.69
CA ILE A 614 -3.25 6.63 10.11
C ILE A 614 -2.72 7.38 8.87
N ASP A 615 -2.75 8.70 8.91
CA ASP A 615 -2.50 9.54 7.73
C ASP A 615 -1.11 9.32 7.12
N LEU A 616 -0.08 9.20 7.96
CA LEU A 616 1.32 9.00 7.55
C LEU A 616 2.05 8.03 8.48
N VAL A 617 2.88 7.15 7.91
CA VAL A 617 3.84 6.32 8.64
C VAL A 617 5.23 6.54 8.07
N LEU A 618 6.14 6.99 8.91
CA LEU A 618 7.53 7.24 8.58
C LEU A 618 8.35 6.05 9.06
N SER A 619 8.95 5.30 8.15
CA SER A 619 9.79 4.16 8.49
C SER A 619 11.23 4.31 8.00
N ARG A 620 12.14 3.66 8.71
CA ARG A 620 13.57 3.64 8.39
C ARG A 620 13.85 2.45 7.48
N SER A 621 15.03 2.42 6.87
CA SER A 621 15.48 1.24 6.15
C SER A 621 15.58 0.05 7.11
N VAL A 622 15.18 -1.13 6.64
CA VAL A 622 15.15 -2.42 7.36
C VAL A 622 16.53 -2.82 7.89
N GLU A 623 17.61 -2.22 7.37
CA GLU A 623 19.00 -2.48 7.77
C GLU A 623 19.36 -2.14 9.24
N ARG A 624 18.44 -1.59 10.05
CA ARG A 624 18.74 -1.24 11.46
C ARG A 624 17.83 -2.03 12.40
N VAL A 625 18.46 -2.74 13.36
CA VAL A 625 17.80 -3.66 14.30
C VAL A 625 16.85 -2.96 15.29
N ASP A 626 16.97 -1.63 15.47
CA ASP A 626 16.12 -0.81 16.35
C ASP A 626 15.36 0.30 15.58
N THR A 627 14.51 -0.07 14.63
CA THR A 627 13.69 0.90 13.89
C THR A 627 12.27 0.96 14.43
N HIS A 628 11.94 2.06 15.11
CA HIS A 628 10.56 2.38 15.49
C HIS A 628 9.98 3.35 14.45
N PRO A 629 8.98 2.94 13.65
CA PRO A 629 8.31 3.83 12.74
C PRO A 629 7.54 4.87 13.55
N ILE A 630 7.30 6.00 12.90
CA ILE A 630 6.57 7.11 13.46
C ILE A 630 5.29 7.24 12.66
N GLY A 631 4.17 6.86 13.27
CA GLY A 631 2.83 7.19 12.81
C GLY A 631 2.50 8.64 13.14
N ILE A 632 1.88 9.33 12.20
CA ILE A 632 1.48 10.72 12.35
C ILE A 632 0.02 10.87 11.95
N GLU A 633 -0.80 11.27 12.91
CA GLU A 633 -2.18 11.70 12.69
C GLU A 633 -2.20 13.22 12.52
N LEU A 634 -2.89 13.70 11.50
CA LEU A 634 -2.95 15.09 11.10
C LEU A 634 -4.33 15.67 11.41
N LYS A 635 -4.33 16.94 11.81
CA LYS A 635 -5.55 17.73 11.90
C LYS A 635 -5.36 19.12 11.34
N PHE A 636 -6.46 19.70 10.85
CA PHE A 636 -6.49 21.09 10.37
C PHE A 636 -7.43 21.97 11.20
N ALA A 637 -6.92 23.12 11.65
CA ALA A 637 -7.68 24.14 12.36
C ALA A 637 -7.74 25.44 11.53
N ASN A 638 -8.96 25.87 11.18
CA ASN A 638 -9.18 27.11 10.42
C ASN A 638 -8.89 28.37 11.25
N THR A 639 -8.97 28.27 12.57
CA THR A 639 -8.75 29.39 13.49
C THR A 639 -7.98 28.92 14.72
N GLY A 640 -7.26 29.85 15.36
CA GLY A 640 -6.54 29.55 16.60
C GLY A 640 -7.43 28.98 17.71
N GLY A 641 -8.71 29.37 17.75
CA GLY A 641 -9.69 28.85 18.73
C GLY A 641 -10.05 27.37 18.53
N GLN A 642 -9.90 26.84 17.31
CA GLN A 642 -10.18 25.43 16.99
C GLN A 642 -9.03 24.48 17.34
N VAL A 643 -7.83 25.00 17.60
CA VAL A 643 -6.63 24.17 17.79
C VAL A 643 -6.84 23.17 18.93
N GLN A 644 -7.31 23.61 20.10
CA GLN A 644 -7.50 22.72 21.26
C GLN A 644 -8.53 21.60 20.99
N GLN A 645 -9.59 21.90 20.24
CA GLN A 645 -10.57 20.88 19.83
C GLN A 645 -9.91 19.85 18.90
N ARG A 646 -9.22 20.30 17.86
CA ARG A 646 -8.49 19.41 16.93
C ARG A 646 -7.42 18.59 17.64
N MET A 647 -6.81 19.15 18.68
CA MET A 647 -5.87 18.42 19.52
C MET A 647 -6.51 17.29 20.29
N ALA A 648 -7.71 17.50 20.84
CA ALA A 648 -8.46 16.46 21.52
C ALA A 648 -8.89 15.34 20.56
N GLU A 649 -9.35 15.70 19.37
CA GLU A 649 -9.73 14.75 18.31
C GLU A 649 -8.54 13.86 17.89
N ALA A 650 -7.39 14.45 17.59
CA ALA A 650 -6.19 13.69 17.26
C ALA A 650 -5.79 12.76 18.41
N ASN A 651 -5.77 13.25 19.65
CA ASN A 651 -5.43 12.42 20.81
C ASN A 651 -6.36 11.22 20.98
N GLN A 652 -7.66 11.40 20.73
CA GLN A 652 -8.62 10.30 20.80
C GLN A 652 -8.26 9.22 19.77
N GLN A 653 -8.03 9.60 18.52
CA GLN A 653 -7.63 8.65 17.47
C GLN A 653 -6.31 7.95 17.80
N LEU A 654 -5.31 8.67 18.35
CA LEU A 654 -4.05 8.04 18.75
C LEU A 654 -4.26 6.97 19.84
N GLN A 655 -5.19 7.17 20.77
CA GLN A 655 -5.52 6.16 21.79
C GLN A 655 -6.22 4.95 21.17
N GLU A 656 -7.09 5.16 20.18
CA GLU A 656 -7.71 4.07 19.42
C GLU A 656 -6.67 3.27 18.63
N TYR A 657 -5.71 3.95 17.98
CA TYR A 657 -4.60 3.32 17.27
C TYR A 657 -3.67 2.54 18.18
N ALA A 658 -3.48 2.99 19.42
CA ALA A 658 -2.66 2.28 20.41
C ALA A 658 -3.22 0.90 20.82
N GLN A 659 -4.49 0.63 20.47
CA GLN A 659 -5.14 -0.67 20.70
C GLN A 659 -5.14 -1.55 19.43
N CYS A 660 -4.69 -1.03 18.29
CA CYS A 660 -4.68 -1.74 17.01
C CYS A 660 -3.48 -2.66 16.87
N ARG A 661 -3.67 -3.80 16.18
CA ARG A 661 -2.65 -4.84 16.00
C ARG A 661 -1.83 -4.74 14.70
N GLY A 662 -2.15 -3.80 13.80
CA GLY A 662 -1.49 -3.67 12.49
C GLY A 662 -0.06 -3.11 12.49
N CYS A 663 0.54 -2.85 13.66
CA CYS A 663 1.88 -2.26 13.77
C CYS A 663 3.01 -3.20 13.30
N VAL A 664 2.82 -4.52 13.44
CA VAL A 664 3.80 -5.55 13.04
C VAL A 664 4.19 -5.42 11.57
N ARG A 665 3.23 -5.08 10.71
CA ARG A 665 3.38 -4.92 9.25
C ARG A 665 4.41 -3.90 8.80
N VAL A 666 4.91 -3.01 9.67
CA VAL A 666 5.88 -1.96 9.30
C VAL A 666 7.23 -2.12 10.01
N THR A 667 7.36 -3.06 10.95
CA THR A 667 8.48 -3.02 11.92
C THR A 667 9.13 -4.34 12.25
N ASP A 668 8.54 -5.47 11.84
CA ASP A 668 8.83 -6.82 12.37
C ASP A 668 8.79 -6.91 13.90
N GLY A 669 8.33 -5.86 14.58
CA GLY A 669 8.46 -5.65 16.01
C GLY A 669 7.17 -5.15 16.62
N ASP A 670 7.18 -5.06 17.94
CA ASP A 670 6.01 -4.69 18.71
C ASP A 670 5.89 -3.17 18.92
N ARG A 671 6.68 -2.31 18.25
CA ARG A 671 6.79 -0.90 18.68
C ARG A 671 6.64 0.11 17.57
N MET A 672 5.63 0.97 17.73
CA MET A 672 5.39 2.16 16.92
C MET A 672 5.29 3.41 17.81
N VAL A 673 5.73 4.53 17.27
CA VAL A 673 5.57 5.84 17.90
C VAL A 673 4.44 6.56 17.19
N LEU A 674 3.42 6.99 17.92
CA LEU A 674 2.29 7.72 17.34
C LEU A 674 2.35 9.19 17.75
N SER A 675 2.25 10.10 16.79
CA SER A 675 2.28 11.55 17.00
C SER A 675 1.06 12.23 16.41
N GLY A 676 0.45 13.15 17.16
CA GLY A 676 -0.66 13.99 16.69
C GLY A 676 -0.18 15.38 16.33
N VAL A 677 -0.52 15.86 15.13
CA VAL A 677 -0.01 17.13 14.57
C VAL A 677 -1.16 17.97 14.03
N VAL A 678 -1.26 19.22 14.48
CA VAL A 678 -2.30 20.17 14.05
C VAL A 678 -1.67 21.34 13.31
N LEU A 679 -2.12 21.60 12.09
CA LEU A 679 -1.83 22.86 11.40
C LEU A 679 -2.91 23.90 11.73
N ASN A 680 -2.46 25.08 12.16
CA ASN A 680 -3.30 26.21 12.55
C ASN A 680 -3.19 27.34 11.53
N ASP A 681 -4.21 27.49 10.69
CA ASP A 681 -4.23 28.53 9.66
C ASP A 681 -4.36 29.95 10.24
N GLY A 682 -4.87 30.07 11.48
CA GLY A 682 -4.96 31.33 12.22
C GLY A 682 -3.68 31.73 12.97
N ALA A 683 -2.56 31.05 12.75
CA ALA A 683 -1.31 31.29 13.47
C ALA A 683 -0.76 32.71 13.25
N GLN A 684 -0.23 33.30 14.33
CA GLN A 684 0.38 34.64 14.30
C GLN A 684 1.91 34.60 14.26
N GLY A 685 2.48 33.40 14.28
CA GLY A 685 3.92 33.17 14.24
C GLY A 685 4.25 31.71 13.97
N PRO A 686 5.49 31.41 13.54
CA PRO A 686 5.92 30.06 13.22
C PRO A 686 5.79 29.10 14.41
N ASN A 687 5.93 29.57 15.64
CA ASN A 687 5.78 28.78 16.86
C ASN A 687 4.33 28.37 17.19
N THR A 688 3.35 28.87 16.43
CA THR A 688 1.94 28.55 16.60
C THR A 688 1.30 27.95 15.35
N LEU A 689 2.08 27.80 14.28
CA LEU A 689 1.61 27.32 12.97
C LEU A 689 1.37 25.81 12.97
N ILE A 690 2.29 25.02 13.50
CA ILE A 690 2.14 23.57 13.65
C ILE A 690 2.35 23.21 15.10
N SER A 691 1.38 22.52 15.69
CA SER A 691 1.44 22.07 17.08
C SER A 691 1.50 20.55 17.15
N VAL A 692 2.35 20.03 18.05
CA VAL A 692 2.47 18.59 18.34
C VAL A 692 1.92 18.33 19.73
N ILE A 693 1.01 17.35 19.85
CA ILE A 693 0.21 17.18 21.06
C ILE A 693 0.78 16.10 21.95
N ASN A 694 0.87 14.89 21.41
CA ASN A 694 1.19 13.69 22.17
C ASN A 694 2.06 12.77 21.32
N VAL A 695 2.98 12.08 21.99
CA VAL A 695 3.83 11.06 21.38
C VAL A 695 3.65 9.79 22.20
N LEU A 696 2.78 8.91 21.73
CA LEU A 696 2.52 7.64 22.36
C LEU A 696 3.55 6.62 21.88
N ARG A 697 4.06 5.83 22.82
CA ARG A 697 4.78 4.61 22.49
C ARG A 697 3.77 3.48 22.58
N VAL A 698 3.45 2.91 21.44
CA VAL A 698 2.64 1.70 21.39
C VAL A 698 3.63 0.55 21.43
N LYS A 699 3.50 -0.27 22.48
CA LYS A 699 4.04 -1.63 22.48
C LYS A 699 2.84 -2.52 22.16
N ASP A 700 2.89 -3.32 21.12
CA ASP A 700 1.90 -4.36 20.85
C ASP A 700 1.73 -5.14 22.15
N GLY A 701 0.50 -5.26 22.62
CA GLY A 701 0.17 -5.84 23.92
C GLY A 701 0.49 -7.33 24.05
N LEU A 702 1.03 -7.96 23.01
CA LEU A 702 1.20 -9.40 22.88
C LEU A 702 2.49 -9.98 23.49
N MET A 703 3.11 -9.26 24.43
CA MET A 703 4.21 -9.80 25.26
C MET A 703 3.94 -9.67 26.76
N GLN A 704 2.66 -9.53 27.17
CA GLN A 704 2.27 -9.49 28.59
C GLN A 704 1.18 -10.48 29.03
N SER A 705 0.72 -11.39 28.17
CA SER A 705 -0.04 -12.56 28.60
C SER A 705 0.79 -13.82 28.38
N HIS A 706 1.24 -14.41 29.50
CA HIS A 706 1.91 -15.70 29.66
C HIS A 706 3.44 -15.71 29.52
N ARG A 707 4.09 -15.47 30.66
CA ARG A 707 5.33 -16.16 31.06
C ARG A 707 4.98 -17.35 31.93
#